data_AF-A0A6P8XI51-F1
#
_entry.id   AF-A0A6P8XI51-F1
#
_cell.length_a   1.000
_cell.length_b   1.000
_cell.length_c   1.000
_cell.angle_alpha   90.00
_cell.angle_beta   90.00
_cell.angle_gamma   90.00
#
_symmetry.space_group_name_H-M   'P 1'
#
loop_
_entity.id
_entity.type
_entity.pdbx_description
1 polymer ?
#
loop_
_entity_poly.entity_id
_entity_poly.type
_entity_poly.pdbx_seq_one_letter_code
_entity_poly.pdbx_strand_id
1 'polypeptide(L)'
;MFERNQKTIFVLDHTRYFSISSEQYISMDYLKGKPLPETSAASATTPVAQTQLSKSLWTCAVESSIEYCRIVWDLFPGRKHVRFIVSDTAAHIVNTWSPSTQNMSHVSNAMMMVSVPSRSIPQSSDYSVIHGLRAAIEALAEPTDDQVQAAQSGCTKISNKGRVICITSARDNTSMKSLEDIFNTVLLQQNALASPPGKKGLLIDHCHLVILNIVPLGIESLVTNRQLLEISPLLDVEIHTVNAPDISDKLLHLIMGHYDLASTTVTNIPMKEEQNANSSANYDVEILHERAAHTKVCGPDFTLPTSIKVGTSYETVTLKWCTPRGCGSADLQPCVGQFNVTPVDVTSRPSSCLINFLLNGRSVLLEVPRKTGTKTTSHMLSARGGEIFVHSLSIARSTMDEAPSISDGPGGRVADYRIAEMGQLLKMSRMVPLKAKPKSRISPGEHLWRRMPRYFPRTTNVTILFNLQRQLAWLPHFLHLLVKEDMDKQEEVRCQQHIHELYKSASRGEMLPFGNTNNIRPKASKSKDQYRLFYRELEQLIQLNAQTTHHKNLLESLQSLRASYGDVTNKSEAGVAHLRSYTESPLSPERLEPNSISSSNASSSLLKASKRRMSSSGQRSLLDMISNAERNQSSKRLDFSGRLCTPLGQTAKLYPDFGNKEKDVLTPGLLSTNLKDESIRS
;
A
#
# COMPACT_ATOMS: atom_id res chain seq x y z
N MET A 1 0.99 -5.33 19.87
CA MET A 1 0.94 -3.91 19.48
C MET A 1 2.30 -3.24 19.72
N PHE A 2 2.81 -3.24 20.96
CA PHE A 2 4.09 -2.63 21.30
C PHE A 2 5.21 -3.67 21.47
N GLU A 3 5.72 -4.15 20.33
CA GLU A 3 6.82 -5.10 20.25
C GLU A 3 8.18 -4.43 20.46
N ARG A 4 9.22 -5.23 20.75
CA ARG A 4 10.60 -4.75 20.97
C ARG A 4 11.16 -3.92 19.82
N ASN A 5 10.74 -4.19 18.58
CA ASN A 5 11.22 -3.49 17.39
C ASN A 5 10.44 -2.20 17.07
N GLN A 6 9.48 -1.79 17.92
CA GLN A 6 8.76 -0.53 17.71
C GLN A 6 9.65 0.70 17.95
N LYS A 7 10.51 0.65 18.98
CA LYS A 7 11.48 1.69 19.31
C LYS A 7 12.90 1.18 19.09
N THR A 8 13.58 1.70 18.08
CA THR A 8 15.02 1.49 17.88
C THR A 8 15.76 2.80 18.07
N ILE A 9 16.85 2.80 18.84
CA ILE A 9 17.70 3.97 19.05
C ILE A 9 19.11 3.66 18.59
N PHE A 10 19.67 4.45 17.68
CA PHE A 10 21.09 4.47 17.39
C PHE A 10 21.80 5.44 18.33
N VAL A 11 22.86 4.96 18.97
CA VAL A 11 23.83 5.79 19.69
C VAL A 11 25.13 5.77 18.89
N LEU A 12 25.52 6.91 18.35
CA LEU A 12 26.72 7.05 17.53
C LEU A 12 27.80 7.80 18.31
N ASP A 13 28.95 7.16 18.48
CA ASP A 13 30.13 7.74 19.10
C ASP A 13 30.76 8.80 18.18
N HIS A 14 30.89 10.03 18.69
CA HIS A 14 31.49 11.18 18.00
C HIS A 14 32.80 11.63 18.68
N THR A 15 33.46 10.73 19.38
CA THR A 15 34.81 10.97 19.91
C THR A 15 35.82 11.16 18.77
N ARG A 16 36.96 11.78 19.08
CA ARG A 16 38.06 12.00 18.12
C ARG A 16 38.50 10.72 17.40
N TYR A 17 38.40 9.56 18.04
CA TYR A 17 38.74 8.27 17.43
C TYR A 17 37.95 8.02 16.15
N PHE A 18 36.69 8.46 16.08
CA PHE A 18 35.83 8.26 14.92
C PHE A 18 36.20 9.13 13.70
N SER A 19 37.16 10.05 13.84
CA SER A 19 37.70 10.86 12.73
C SER A 19 38.81 10.16 11.91
N ILE A 20 39.29 9.00 12.38
CA ILE A 20 40.35 8.25 11.70
C ILE A 20 39.80 7.55 10.46
N SER A 21 40.71 7.21 9.55
CA SER A 21 40.44 6.49 8.32
C SER A 21 39.96 5.06 8.61
N SER A 22 39.03 4.58 7.79
CA SER A 22 38.58 3.17 7.76
C SER A 22 39.61 2.23 7.14
N GLU A 23 40.69 2.77 6.57
CA GLU A 23 41.74 2.04 5.82
C GLU A 23 41.23 1.28 4.58
N GLN A 24 39.98 1.51 4.17
CA GLN A 24 39.48 1.10 2.87
C GLN A 24 39.54 2.28 1.90
N TYR A 25 40.44 2.16 0.93
CA TYR A 25 40.67 3.19 -0.08
C TYR A 25 39.73 3.00 -1.28
N ILE A 26 39.07 4.08 -1.66
CA ILE A 26 38.17 4.15 -2.80
C ILE A 26 39.02 4.28 -4.06
N SER A 27 38.89 3.33 -5.00
CA SER A 27 39.53 3.47 -6.31
C SER A 27 38.87 4.61 -7.09
N MET A 28 39.70 5.58 -7.50
CA MET A 28 39.30 6.72 -8.32
C MET A 28 39.63 6.49 -9.81
N ASP A 29 39.84 5.24 -10.23
CA ASP A 29 40.33 4.93 -11.58
C ASP A 29 39.39 5.40 -12.70
N TYR A 30 38.11 5.62 -12.41
CA TYR A 30 37.12 6.17 -13.36
C TYR A 30 37.23 7.69 -13.60
N LEU A 31 37.95 8.44 -12.75
CA LEU A 31 38.25 9.86 -13.00
C LEU A 31 39.42 10.05 -13.97
N LYS A 32 40.20 9.00 -14.20
CA LYS A 32 41.23 9.01 -15.24
C LYS A 32 40.52 8.75 -16.57
N GLY A 33 40.25 9.82 -17.33
CA GLY A 33 39.78 9.69 -18.71
C GLY A 33 40.68 8.73 -19.49
N LYS A 34 40.08 7.95 -20.42
CA LYS A 34 40.64 6.91 -21.31
C LYS A 34 42.11 6.48 -21.06
N PRO A 35 42.40 5.18 -20.87
CA PRO A 35 43.79 4.73 -20.85
C PRO A 35 44.44 5.07 -22.19
N LEU A 36 45.47 5.92 -22.18
CA LEU A 36 46.35 6.06 -23.33
C LEU A 36 47.05 4.71 -23.56
N PRO A 37 47.15 4.24 -24.81
CA PRO A 37 47.85 3.00 -25.11
C PRO A 37 49.33 3.15 -24.74
N GLU A 38 49.85 2.13 -24.06
CA GLU A 38 51.24 1.97 -23.66
C GLU A 38 52.16 2.07 -24.88
N THR A 39 52.69 3.25 -25.17
CA THR A 39 53.98 3.39 -25.81
C THR A 39 54.68 4.65 -25.31
N SER A 40 55.98 4.50 -25.05
CA SER A 40 57.00 5.53 -24.85
C SER A 40 57.34 5.87 -23.40
N ALA A 41 58.53 5.41 -23.03
CA ALA A 41 59.24 5.72 -21.80
C ALA A 41 59.55 7.22 -21.63
N ALA A 42 59.75 7.58 -20.36
CA ALA A 42 60.51 8.72 -19.86
C ALA A 42 59.99 10.14 -20.18
N SER A 43 59.24 10.70 -19.22
CA SER A 43 59.54 12.04 -18.72
C SER A 43 59.17 12.16 -17.24
N ALA A 44 60.13 12.57 -16.43
CA ALA A 44 59.99 12.79 -15.00
C ALA A 44 59.04 13.96 -14.75
N THR A 45 57.76 13.65 -14.56
CA THR A 45 56.85 14.49 -13.80
C THR A 45 56.53 13.74 -12.53
N THR A 46 56.87 14.35 -11.39
CA THR A 46 56.52 13.86 -10.05
C THR A 46 55.08 13.36 -10.05
N PRO A 47 54.80 12.12 -9.62
CA PRO A 47 53.44 11.64 -9.55
C PRO A 47 52.74 12.55 -8.52
N VAL A 48 51.77 13.34 -8.98
CA VAL A 48 50.80 13.96 -8.07
C VAL A 48 50.31 12.83 -7.20
N ALA A 49 50.61 12.90 -5.89
CA ALA A 49 50.30 11.87 -4.93
C ALA A 49 48.89 11.35 -5.23
N GLN A 50 48.76 10.06 -5.56
CA GLN A 50 47.45 9.46 -5.77
C GLN A 50 46.66 9.75 -4.50
N THR A 51 45.72 10.69 -4.54
CA THR A 51 44.90 11.04 -3.38
C THR A 51 44.04 9.83 -3.08
N GLN A 52 44.54 8.95 -2.22
CA GLN A 52 43.81 7.80 -1.74
C GLN A 52 42.76 8.32 -0.76
N LEU A 53 41.50 8.28 -1.19
CA LEU A 53 40.37 8.70 -0.37
C LEU A 53 39.85 7.49 0.39
N SER A 54 39.77 7.59 1.71
CA SER A 54 39.08 6.62 2.56
C SER A 54 37.98 7.33 3.35
N LYS A 55 36.93 6.58 3.69
CA LYS A 55 35.89 7.07 4.60
C LYS A 55 36.43 7.08 6.03
N SER A 56 35.94 7.98 6.86
CA SER A 56 36.21 7.92 8.30
C SER A 56 35.35 6.84 8.97
N LEU A 57 35.74 6.38 10.15
CA LEU A 57 34.90 5.49 10.97
C LEU A 57 33.50 6.09 11.23
N TRP A 58 33.44 7.40 11.52
CA TRP A 58 32.19 8.15 11.64
C TRP A 58 31.34 8.05 10.38
N THR A 59 31.93 8.29 9.21
CA THR A 59 31.22 8.24 7.92
C THR A 59 30.63 6.85 7.68
N CYS A 60 31.41 5.79 7.91
CA CYS A 60 30.93 4.41 7.78
C CYS A 60 29.76 4.11 8.73
N ALA A 61 29.83 4.58 9.99
CA ALA A 61 28.76 4.40 10.98
C ALA A 61 27.47 5.14 10.60
N VAL A 62 27.58 6.39 10.16
CA VAL A 62 26.43 7.22 9.75
C VAL A 62 25.76 6.65 8.50
N GLU A 63 26.51 6.33 7.45
CA GLU A 63 25.95 5.77 6.22
C GLU A 63 25.21 4.46 6.47
N SER A 64 25.82 3.55 7.23
CA SER A 64 25.26 2.23 7.51
C SER A 64 24.00 2.31 8.40
N SER A 65 23.97 3.22 9.36
CA SER A 65 22.81 3.43 10.24
C SER A 65 21.65 4.15 9.53
N ILE A 66 21.96 5.07 8.61
CA ILE A 66 20.96 5.67 7.71
C ILE A 66 20.35 4.61 6.79
N GLU A 67 21.17 3.72 6.23
CA GLU A 67 20.68 2.63 5.36
C GLU A 67 19.78 1.66 6.11
N TYR A 68 20.13 1.31 7.36
CA TYR A 68 19.24 0.58 8.26
C TYR A 68 17.88 1.28 8.42
N CYS A 69 17.87 2.61 8.62
CA CYS A 69 16.63 3.38 8.79
C CYS A 69 15.79 3.44 7.52
N ARG A 70 16.42 3.57 6.35
CA ARG A 70 15.75 3.52 5.05
C ARG A 70 14.96 2.21 4.92
N ILE A 71 15.60 1.07 5.20
CA ILE A 71 14.95 -0.24 5.15
C ILE A 71 13.74 -0.30 6.11
N VAL A 72 13.89 0.17 7.35
CA VAL A 72 12.78 0.18 8.33
C VAL A 72 11.60 1.03 7.83
N TRP A 73 11.86 2.23 7.32
CA TRP A 73 10.79 3.15 6.92
C TRP A 73 10.11 2.78 5.61
N ASP A 74 10.82 2.13 4.69
CA ASP A 74 10.21 1.55 3.47
C ASP A 74 9.26 0.40 3.84
N LEU A 75 9.68 -0.47 4.76
CA LEU A 75 8.92 -1.66 5.12
C LEU A 75 7.79 -1.39 6.12
N PHE A 76 7.95 -0.41 7.00
CA PHE A 76 7.02 -0.14 8.10
C PHE A 76 6.60 1.34 8.20
N PRO A 77 6.02 1.92 7.15
CA PRO A 77 5.69 3.35 7.10
C PRO A 77 4.77 3.74 8.26
N GLY A 78 5.25 4.65 9.10
CA GLY A 78 4.51 5.21 10.24
C GLY A 78 4.25 4.25 11.41
N ARG A 79 4.86 3.05 11.43
CA ARG A 79 4.58 2.02 12.46
C ARG A 79 5.77 1.69 13.36
N LYS A 80 6.99 1.77 12.83
CA LYS A 80 8.22 1.48 13.55
C LYS A 80 9.10 2.73 13.53
N HIS A 81 9.66 3.08 14.68
CA HIS A 81 10.38 4.33 14.85
C HIS A 81 11.87 4.09 15.07
N VAL A 82 12.69 4.96 14.48
CA VAL A 82 14.14 4.97 14.70
C VAL A 82 14.57 6.35 15.15
N ARG A 83 15.31 6.40 16.26
CA ARG A 83 15.85 7.62 16.85
C ARG A 83 17.37 7.59 16.82
N PHE A 84 17.99 8.73 16.56
CA PHE A 84 19.43 8.90 16.55
C PHE A 84 19.87 9.80 17.69
N ILE A 85 20.93 9.38 18.36
CA ILE A 85 21.62 10.14 19.40
C ILE A 85 23.11 10.10 19.06
N VAL A 86 23.72 11.27 18.95
CA VAL A 86 25.16 11.42 18.79
C VAL A 86 25.77 11.71 20.15
N SER A 87 26.91 11.09 20.47
CA SER A 87 27.52 11.21 21.80
C SER A 87 28.96 11.68 21.72
N ASP A 88 29.26 12.80 22.39
CA ASP A 88 30.60 13.34 22.55
C ASP A 88 30.85 13.72 24.04
N THR A 89 31.13 14.99 24.33
CA THR A 89 31.00 15.62 25.65
C THR A 89 29.59 15.59 26.24
N ALA A 90 28.57 15.45 25.39
CA ALA A 90 27.17 15.39 25.77
C ALA A 90 26.39 14.47 24.82
N ALA A 91 25.11 14.29 25.10
CA ALA A 91 24.18 13.61 24.21
C ALA A 91 23.45 14.63 23.32
N HIS A 92 23.52 14.41 22.01
CA HIS A 92 22.86 15.23 20.99
C HIS A 92 21.74 14.44 20.33
N ILE A 93 20.50 14.81 20.63
CA ILE A 93 19.30 14.16 20.10
C ILE A 93 19.02 14.69 18.69
N VAL A 94 19.07 13.81 17.69
CA VAL A 94 18.91 14.18 16.28
C VAL A 94 17.44 14.25 15.87
N ASN A 95 16.62 13.31 16.33
CA ASN A 95 15.19 13.24 16.05
C ASN A 95 14.42 12.67 17.25
N THR A 96 13.09 12.62 17.18
CA THR A 96 12.21 12.17 18.27
C THR A 96 11.23 11.10 17.78
N TRP A 97 10.37 10.59 18.66
CA TRP A 97 9.31 9.65 18.27
C TRP A 97 8.21 10.29 17.41
N SER A 98 8.20 11.62 17.26
CA SER A 98 7.23 12.34 16.42
C SER A 98 7.37 11.95 14.95
N PRO A 99 6.27 11.60 14.25
CA PRO A 99 6.26 11.32 12.82
C PRO A 99 6.88 12.43 11.95
N SER A 100 6.83 13.69 12.40
CA SER A 100 7.42 14.82 11.67
C SER A 100 8.95 14.73 11.51
N THR A 101 9.62 14.00 12.41
CA THR A 101 11.08 13.84 12.42
C THR A 101 11.54 12.43 12.00
N GLN A 102 10.59 11.55 11.66
CA GLN A 102 10.82 10.17 11.20
C GLN A 102 10.94 10.13 9.67
N ASN A 103 11.90 10.88 9.12
CA ASN A 103 12.14 10.93 7.68
C ASN A 103 13.62 11.11 7.36
N MET A 104 14.04 10.67 6.17
CA MET A 104 15.46 10.66 5.81
C MET A 104 16.05 12.05 5.62
N SER A 105 15.27 13.00 5.11
CA SER A 105 15.78 14.37 4.93
C SER A 105 16.16 15.00 6.27
N HIS A 106 15.34 14.83 7.30
CA HIS A 106 15.62 15.35 8.64
C HIS A 106 16.90 14.76 9.22
N VAL A 107 17.01 13.43 9.22
CA VAL A 107 18.18 12.73 9.77
C VAL A 107 19.45 13.06 8.98
N SER A 108 19.42 13.00 7.65
CA SER A 108 20.59 13.28 6.82
C SER A 108 21.08 14.72 6.99
N ASN A 109 20.16 15.70 7.01
CA ASN A 109 20.54 17.11 7.22
C ASN A 109 21.15 17.33 8.61
N ALA A 110 20.60 16.69 9.65
CA ALA A 110 21.16 16.79 10.99
C ALA A 110 22.55 16.14 11.08
N MET A 111 22.76 14.97 10.47
CA MET A 111 24.08 14.32 10.45
C MET A 111 25.12 15.15 9.68
N MET A 112 24.70 15.85 8.61
CA MET A 112 25.57 16.79 7.90
C MET A 112 25.98 17.98 8.79
N MET A 113 25.07 18.49 9.62
CA MET A 113 25.37 19.58 10.56
C MET A 113 26.33 19.15 11.67
N VAL A 114 26.20 17.91 12.16
CA VAL A 114 27.14 17.32 13.15
C VAL A 114 28.53 17.15 12.55
N SER A 115 28.62 16.71 11.28
CA SER A 115 29.86 16.50 10.53
C SER A 115 30.83 15.49 11.18
N VAL A 116 32.02 15.29 10.60
CA VAL A 116 33.04 14.37 11.13
C VAL A 116 33.66 14.97 12.41
N PRO A 117 33.97 14.17 13.45
CA PRO A 117 34.65 14.67 14.64
C PRO A 117 35.95 15.42 14.28
N SER A 118 36.17 16.58 14.89
CA SER A 118 37.36 17.39 14.58
C SER A 118 38.64 16.75 15.13
N ARG A 119 39.67 16.70 14.27
CA ARG A 119 41.01 16.19 14.63
C ARG A 119 41.79 17.15 15.52
N SER A 120 41.38 18.42 15.62
CA SER A 120 42.07 19.46 16.40
C SER A 120 41.68 19.49 17.88
N ILE A 121 40.63 18.75 18.27
CA ILE A 121 40.12 18.72 19.63
C ILE A 121 41.08 17.90 20.52
N PRO A 122 41.52 18.41 21.69
CA PRO A 122 42.30 17.64 22.66
C PRO A 122 41.50 16.42 23.16
N GLN A 123 42.17 15.29 23.37
CA GLN A 123 41.53 14.16 24.07
C GLN A 123 41.24 14.59 25.52
N SER A 124 39.97 14.86 25.84
CA SER A 124 39.47 15.00 27.22
C SER A 124 38.75 13.71 27.62
N SER A 125 38.79 13.36 28.91
CA SER A 125 37.96 12.31 29.52
C SER A 125 36.46 12.59 29.42
N ASP A 126 36.08 13.83 29.11
CA ASP A 126 34.69 14.24 28.96
C ASP A 126 34.06 13.68 27.68
N TYR A 127 34.85 13.35 26.66
CA TYR A 127 34.32 12.73 25.43
C TYR A 127 34.03 11.25 25.68
N SER A 128 32.76 10.87 25.63
CA SER A 128 32.35 9.49 25.89
C SER A 128 31.02 9.13 25.24
N VAL A 129 30.90 7.89 24.76
CA VAL A 129 29.63 7.31 24.29
C VAL A 129 28.58 7.13 25.41
N ILE A 130 29.03 7.19 26.67
CA ILE A 130 28.17 6.99 27.86
C ILE A 130 27.06 8.04 27.93
N HIS A 131 27.31 9.28 27.49
CA HIS A 131 26.30 10.34 27.47
C HIS A 131 25.10 9.93 26.59
N GLY A 132 25.37 9.45 25.38
CA GLY A 132 24.35 8.96 24.46
C GLY A 132 23.65 7.70 24.94
N LEU A 133 24.36 6.78 25.60
CA LEU A 133 23.74 5.59 26.21
C LEU A 133 22.73 5.97 27.31
N ARG A 134 23.05 6.97 28.15
CA ARG A 134 22.11 7.50 29.14
C ARG A 134 20.87 8.13 28.49
N ALA A 135 21.10 9.00 27.52
CA ALA A 135 20.00 9.64 26.78
C ALA A 135 19.14 8.63 26.00
N ALA A 136 19.71 7.51 25.53
CA ALA A 136 18.94 6.46 24.87
C ALA A 136 17.94 5.79 25.82
N ILE A 137 18.33 5.56 27.07
CA ILE A 137 17.44 4.99 28.09
C ILE A 137 16.32 5.98 28.44
N GLU A 138 16.64 7.26 28.61
CA GLU A 138 15.64 8.32 28.80
C GLU A 138 14.65 8.38 27.62
N ALA A 139 15.18 8.35 26.39
CA ALA A 139 14.38 8.33 25.17
C ALA A 139 13.50 7.08 25.04
N LEU A 140 13.94 5.90 25.51
CA LEU A 140 13.11 4.69 25.55
C LEU A 140 11.92 4.82 26.51
N ALA A 141 12.09 5.56 27.62
CA ALA A 141 11.02 5.82 28.57
C ALA A 141 9.99 6.84 28.03
N GLU A 142 10.33 7.68 27.07
CA GLU A 142 9.37 8.58 26.42
C GLU A 142 8.29 7.77 25.64
N PRO A 143 6.98 8.05 25.83
CA PRO A 143 5.93 7.34 25.11
C PRO A 143 5.86 7.76 23.63
N THR A 144 5.51 6.84 22.73
CA THR A 144 5.13 7.19 21.35
C THR A 144 3.68 7.71 21.28
N ASP A 145 3.31 8.37 20.18
CA ASP A 145 1.93 8.81 19.94
C ASP A 145 0.92 7.65 20.05
N ASP A 146 1.27 6.47 19.53
CA ASP A 146 0.44 5.26 19.63
C ASP A 146 0.30 4.78 21.09
N GLN A 147 1.37 4.85 21.88
CA GLN A 147 1.33 4.50 23.30
C GLN A 147 0.48 5.50 24.10
N VAL A 148 0.58 6.80 23.80
CA VAL A 148 -0.27 7.84 24.38
C VAL A 148 -1.74 7.61 24.02
N GLN A 149 -2.03 7.30 22.75
CA GLN A 149 -3.39 7.01 22.29
C GLN A 149 -3.97 5.76 22.97
N ALA A 150 -3.17 4.72 23.14
CA ALA A 150 -3.58 3.51 23.86
C ALA A 150 -3.84 3.78 25.36
N ALA A 151 -3.07 4.67 25.99
CA ALA A 151 -3.34 5.10 27.36
C ALA A 151 -4.69 5.82 27.45
N GLN A 152 -4.96 6.73 26.51
CA GLN A 152 -6.19 7.51 26.46
C GLN A 152 -7.43 6.66 26.14
N SER A 153 -7.26 5.55 25.41
CA SER A 153 -8.35 4.60 25.13
C SER A 153 -8.64 3.64 26.29
N GLY A 154 -7.99 3.81 27.44
CA GLY A 154 -8.24 3.04 28.66
C GLY A 154 -7.42 1.76 28.78
N CYS A 155 -6.35 1.59 27.98
CA CYS A 155 -5.47 0.43 28.13
C CYS A 155 -4.70 0.50 29.46
N THR A 156 -4.92 -0.48 30.33
CA THR A 156 -4.36 -0.51 31.68
C THR A 156 -2.88 -0.89 31.73
N LYS A 157 -2.38 -1.61 30.71
CA LYS A 157 -0.98 -2.04 30.62
C LYS A 157 -0.42 -1.76 29.23
N ILE A 158 0.45 -0.76 29.16
CA ILE A 158 1.15 -0.38 27.94
C ILE A 158 2.54 -0.99 27.99
N SER A 159 2.78 -2.01 27.16
CA SER A 159 4.11 -2.59 27.02
C SER A 159 5.07 -1.55 26.43
N ASN A 160 6.26 -1.41 27.01
CA ASN A 160 7.31 -0.52 26.55
C ASN A 160 8.63 -1.29 26.46
N LYS A 161 8.91 -1.77 25.25
CA LYS A 161 10.12 -2.50 24.92
C LYS A 161 10.86 -1.77 23.81
N GLY A 162 12.18 -1.93 23.75
CA GLY A 162 12.97 -1.27 22.72
C GLY A 162 14.32 -1.92 22.46
N ARG A 163 15.01 -1.38 21.46
CA ARG A 163 16.38 -1.75 21.10
C ARG A 163 17.27 -0.52 21.08
N VAL A 164 18.47 -0.62 21.64
CA VAL A 164 19.53 0.36 21.48
C VAL A 164 20.65 -0.28 20.67
N ILE A 165 21.08 0.36 19.59
CA ILE A 165 22.23 -0.03 18.78
C ILE A 165 23.31 1.03 18.98
N CYS A 166 24.36 0.67 19.71
CA CYS A 166 25.49 1.53 20.00
C CYS A 166 26.63 1.23 19.02
N ILE A 167 27.07 2.23 18.27
CA ILE A 167 28.26 2.13 17.41
C ILE A 167 29.38 2.92 18.07
N THR A 168 30.39 2.22 18.57
CA THR A 168 31.51 2.77 19.34
C THR A 168 32.78 1.98 19.08
N SER A 169 33.89 2.35 19.73
CA SER A 169 35.12 1.58 19.71
C SER A 169 35.65 1.48 21.14
N ALA A 170 35.93 0.26 21.59
CA ALA A 170 36.57 0.03 22.87
C ALA A 170 37.90 -0.71 22.72
N ARG A 171 38.75 -0.51 23.72
CA ARG A 171 40.10 -1.07 23.74
C ARG A 171 40.10 -2.58 23.96
N ASP A 172 39.24 -3.07 24.86
CA ASP A 172 39.23 -4.45 25.35
C ASP A 172 37.86 -4.87 25.91
N ASN A 173 37.76 -6.15 26.27
CA ASN A 173 36.56 -6.74 26.86
C ASN A 173 36.18 -6.12 28.22
N THR A 174 37.15 -5.65 29.01
CA THR A 174 36.89 -5.00 30.30
C THR A 174 36.18 -3.67 30.11
N SER A 175 36.63 -2.89 29.12
CA SER A 175 35.99 -1.63 28.73
C SER A 175 34.56 -1.86 28.23
N MET A 176 34.35 -2.91 27.43
CA MET A 176 33.00 -3.31 26.99
C MET A 176 32.11 -3.71 28.15
N LYS A 177 32.62 -4.50 29.10
CA LYS A 177 31.87 -4.89 30.29
C LYS A 177 31.46 -3.69 31.14
N SER A 178 32.34 -2.71 31.28
CA SER A 178 32.02 -1.44 31.95
C SER A 178 30.85 -0.70 31.29
N LEU A 179 30.81 -0.63 29.96
CA LEU A 179 29.68 -0.01 29.24
C LEU A 179 28.35 -0.73 29.50
N GLU A 180 28.36 -2.07 29.55
CA GLU A 180 27.17 -2.87 29.87
C GLU A 180 26.67 -2.61 31.29
N ASP A 181 27.58 -2.58 32.26
CA ASP A 181 27.23 -2.40 33.67
C ASP A 181 26.70 -0.98 33.92
N ILE A 182 27.30 0.03 33.26
CA ILE A 182 26.79 1.40 33.27
C ILE A 182 25.41 1.46 32.64
N PHE A 183 25.20 0.84 31.48
CA PHE A 183 23.90 0.83 30.79
C PHE A 183 22.81 0.19 31.66
N ASN A 184 23.07 -0.97 32.24
CA ASN A 184 22.14 -1.67 33.13
C ASN A 184 21.82 -0.84 34.38
N THR A 185 22.82 -0.19 34.97
CA THR A 185 22.62 0.69 36.14
C THR A 185 21.70 1.86 35.80
N VAL A 186 21.94 2.52 34.66
CA VAL A 186 21.11 3.66 34.22
C VAL A 186 19.68 3.19 33.89
N LEU A 187 19.52 2.01 33.30
CA LEU A 187 18.21 1.43 33.00
C LEU A 187 17.38 1.23 34.28
N LEU A 188 18.00 0.67 35.32
CA LEU A 188 17.36 0.46 36.62
C LEU A 188 16.99 1.80 37.28
N GLN A 189 17.89 2.80 37.21
CA GLN A 189 17.62 4.14 37.74
C GLN A 189 16.46 4.81 37.01
N GLN A 190 16.40 4.73 35.68
CA GLN A 190 15.31 5.31 34.90
C GLN A 190 13.96 4.67 35.26
N ASN A 191 13.92 3.35 35.42
CA ASN A 191 12.71 2.66 35.84
C ASN A 191 12.28 3.03 37.27
N ALA A 192 13.23 3.30 38.17
CA ALA A 192 12.92 3.84 39.49
C ALA A 192 12.27 5.24 39.42
N LEU A 193 12.71 6.09 38.48
CA LEU A 193 12.12 7.42 38.24
C LEU A 193 10.73 7.38 37.58
N ALA A 194 10.49 6.40 36.71
CA ALA A 194 9.19 6.20 36.06
C ALA A 194 8.15 5.55 37.00
N SER A 195 8.61 4.87 38.06
CA SER A 195 7.74 4.27 39.08
C SER A 195 7.04 5.34 39.94
N PRO A 196 5.84 5.04 40.51
CA PRO A 196 5.19 5.96 41.44
C PRO A 196 6.10 6.28 42.64
N PRO A 197 6.21 7.55 43.09
CA PRO A 197 5.40 8.72 42.71
C PRO A 197 5.93 9.53 41.51
N GLY A 198 7.06 9.17 40.92
CA GLY A 198 7.83 10.00 39.98
C GLY A 198 7.18 10.27 38.62
N LYS A 199 6.34 9.37 38.09
CA LYS A 199 5.59 9.47 36.80
C LYS A 199 6.33 10.19 35.64
N LYS A 200 7.66 10.11 35.57
CA LYS A 200 8.46 10.65 34.47
C LYS A 200 8.66 9.58 33.40
N GLY A 201 7.68 9.44 32.50
CA GLY A 201 7.73 8.50 31.38
C GLY A 201 7.12 7.12 31.68
N LEU A 202 7.32 6.18 30.76
CA LEU A 202 6.90 4.79 30.86
C LEU A 202 8.02 3.94 31.44
N LEU A 203 7.66 2.95 32.25
CA LEU A 203 8.58 1.88 32.67
C LEU A 203 9.08 1.14 31.43
N ILE A 204 10.37 0.81 31.38
CA ILE A 204 10.97 0.00 30.32
C ILE A 204 10.86 -1.46 30.74
N ASP A 205 10.00 -2.22 30.07
CA ASP A 205 9.77 -3.64 30.36
C ASP A 205 10.93 -4.52 29.89
N HIS A 206 11.56 -4.16 28.77
CA HIS A 206 12.70 -4.89 28.21
C HIS A 206 13.48 -4.03 27.20
N CYS A 207 14.80 -4.11 27.27
CA CYS A 207 15.72 -3.47 26.35
C CYS A 207 16.68 -4.51 25.76
N HIS A 208 16.90 -4.42 24.46
CA HIS A 208 17.96 -5.17 23.78
C HIS A 208 19.06 -4.20 23.36
N LEU A 209 20.25 -4.35 23.94
CA LEU A 209 21.43 -3.55 23.61
C LEU A 209 22.32 -4.30 22.62
N VAL A 210 22.59 -3.69 21.49
CA VAL A 210 23.50 -4.19 20.46
C VAL A 210 24.70 -3.26 20.44
N ILE A 211 25.88 -3.75 20.76
CA ILE A 211 27.11 -2.97 20.66
C ILE A 211 27.89 -3.39 19.42
N LEU A 212 28.05 -2.46 18.48
CA LEU A 212 28.95 -2.59 17.35
C LEU A 212 30.27 -1.92 17.70
N ASN A 213 31.26 -2.74 18.04
CA ASN A 213 32.64 -2.32 18.22
C ASN A 213 33.31 -2.22 16.84
N ILE A 214 33.65 -1.01 16.40
CA ILE A 214 34.20 -0.80 15.08
C ILE A 214 35.70 -0.51 15.12
N VAL A 215 36.43 -1.07 14.15
CA VAL A 215 37.88 -0.89 13.97
C VAL A 215 38.20 -0.60 12.50
N PRO A 216 39.31 0.09 12.19
CA PRO A 216 39.78 0.24 10.82
C PRO A 216 40.10 -1.12 10.18
N LEU A 217 40.01 -1.19 8.85
CA LEU A 217 40.31 -2.40 8.09
C LEU A 217 41.74 -2.89 8.37
N GLY A 218 41.90 -4.17 8.67
CA GLY A 218 43.21 -4.79 8.95
C GLY A 218 43.74 -4.58 10.36
N ILE A 219 42.98 -3.90 11.24
CA ILE A 219 43.33 -3.75 12.65
C ILE A 219 42.63 -4.83 13.48
N GLU A 220 43.41 -5.59 14.24
CA GLU A 220 42.85 -6.57 15.19
C GLU A 220 42.29 -5.88 16.44
N SER A 221 41.15 -6.36 16.93
CA SER A 221 40.53 -5.89 18.16
C SER A 221 40.70 -6.90 19.29
N LEU A 222 40.91 -6.40 20.52
CA LEU A 222 40.88 -7.22 21.73
C LEU A 222 39.46 -7.46 22.26
N VAL A 223 38.44 -6.89 21.60
CA VAL A 223 37.04 -7.10 21.93
C VAL A 223 36.52 -8.34 21.19
N THR A 224 36.06 -9.32 21.96
CA THR A 224 35.51 -10.56 21.42
C THR A 224 34.02 -10.43 21.09
N ASN A 225 33.61 -10.99 19.95
CA ASN A 225 32.20 -11.13 19.59
C ASN A 225 31.45 -11.93 20.68
N ARG A 226 30.24 -11.49 21.03
CA ARG A 226 29.35 -12.17 21.96
C ARG A 226 27.94 -12.23 21.39
N GLN A 227 27.41 -13.45 21.27
CA GLN A 227 26.00 -13.65 20.94
C GLN A 227 25.09 -13.07 22.03
N LEU A 228 23.79 -13.02 21.73
CA LEU A 228 22.78 -12.50 22.65
C LEU A 228 22.86 -13.17 24.02
N LEU A 229 23.15 -12.37 25.04
CA LEU A 229 23.27 -12.81 26.44
C LEU A 229 22.30 -12.01 27.31
N GLU A 230 21.54 -12.71 28.16
CA GLU A 230 20.70 -12.08 29.18
C GLU A 230 21.58 -11.57 30.33
N ILE A 231 21.62 -10.24 30.51
CA ILE A 231 22.39 -9.59 31.59
C ILE A 231 21.51 -9.36 32.82
N SER A 232 20.24 -9.04 32.60
CA SER A 232 19.22 -8.90 33.64
C SER A 232 17.83 -9.18 33.06
N PRO A 233 16.77 -9.33 33.88
CA PRO A 233 15.40 -9.54 33.37
C PRO A 233 14.89 -8.43 32.45
N LEU A 234 15.54 -7.26 32.46
CA LEU A 234 15.20 -6.11 31.64
C LEU A 234 16.15 -5.89 30.47
N LEU A 235 17.28 -6.61 30.40
CA LEU A 235 18.37 -6.31 29.48
C LEU A 235 19.01 -7.56 28.88
N ASP A 236 18.91 -7.67 27.56
CA ASP A 236 19.74 -8.56 26.75
C ASP A 236 20.82 -7.76 26.04
N VAL A 237 22.02 -8.32 25.90
CA VAL A 237 23.15 -7.66 25.23
C VAL A 237 23.84 -8.59 24.25
N GLU A 238 24.09 -8.09 23.03
CA GLU A 238 24.99 -8.71 22.05
C GLU A 238 26.11 -7.75 21.63
N ILE A 239 27.31 -8.28 21.39
CA ILE A 239 28.50 -7.50 21.01
C ILE A 239 29.06 -8.04 19.70
N HIS A 240 29.31 -7.15 18.75
CA HIS A 240 29.92 -7.48 17.47
C HIS A 240 31.10 -6.56 17.17
N THR A 241 32.28 -7.15 16.97
CA THR A 241 33.46 -6.49 16.42
C THR A 241 33.44 -6.59 14.91
N VAL A 242 33.52 -5.44 14.23
CA VAL A 242 33.37 -5.34 12.77
C VAL A 242 34.39 -4.35 12.21
N ASN A 243 34.98 -4.65 11.05
CA ASN A 243 35.74 -3.63 10.33
C ASN A 243 34.80 -2.53 9.85
N ALA A 244 35.27 -1.29 9.85
CA ALA A 244 34.44 -0.15 9.49
C ALA A 244 33.77 -0.25 8.09
N PRO A 245 34.46 -0.78 7.06
CA PRO A 245 33.84 -1.07 5.76
C PRO A 245 32.63 -2.01 5.80
N ASP A 246 32.64 -2.96 6.73
CA ASP A 246 31.70 -4.10 6.75
C ASP A 246 30.50 -3.85 7.67
N ILE A 247 30.38 -2.63 8.26
CA ILE A 247 29.29 -2.27 9.16
C ILE A 247 27.93 -2.39 8.45
N SER A 248 27.83 -1.98 7.19
CA SER A 248 26.60 -2.06 6.40
C SER A 248 26.09 -3.50 6.31
N ASP A 249 26.98 -4.44 6.01
CA ASP A 249 26.64 -5.85 5.87
C ASP A 249 26.23 -6.45 7.22
N LYS A 250 26.91 -6.05 8.30
CA LYS A 250 26.54 -6.48 9.64
C LYS A 250 25.17 -5.93 10.06
N LEU A 251 24.89 -4.65 9.83
CA LEU A 251 23.60 -4.04 10.13
C LEU A 251 22.48 -4.62 9.25
N LEU A 252 22.77 -4.96 8.00
CA LEU A 252 21.87 -5.69 7.11
C LEU A 252 21.56 -7.10 7.62
N HIS A 253 22.53 -7.81 8.18
CA HIS A 253 22.26 -9.09 8.83
C HIS A 253 21.40 -8.92 10.09
N LEU A 254 21.74 -7.93 10.93
CA LEU A 254 21.02 -7.67 12.18
C LEU A 254 19.57 -7.22 11.93
N ILE A 255 19.32 -6.35 10.94
CA ILE A 255 17.97 -5.83 10.65
C ILE A 255 16.99 -6.98 10.32
N MET A 256 17.47 -8.05 9.69
CA MET A 256 16.66 -9.23 9.38
C MET A 256 16.12 -9.91 10.64
N GLY A 257 16.97 -10.16 11.64
CA GLY A 257 16.52 -10.68 12.93
C GLY A 257 15.75 -9.65 13.76
N HIS A 258 16.10 -8.37 13.61
CA HIS A 258 15.52 -7.28 14.37
C HIS A 258 14.04 -7.02 14.07
N TYR A 259 13.64 -7.22 12.81
CA TYR A 259 12.30 -6.94 12.31
C TYR A 259 11.59 -8.17 11.71
N ASP A 260 12.15 -9.36 11.90
CA ASP A 260 11.68 -10.60 11.29
C ASP A 260 11.51 -10.48 9.76
N LEU A 261 12.58 -10.04 9.10
CA LEU A 261 12.62 -9.90 7.65
C LEU A 261 13.16 -11.16 6.99
N ALA A 262 12.78 -11.35 5.74
CA ALA A 262 13.37 -12.33 4.84
C ALA A 262 13.89 -11.65 3.57
N SER A 263 14.88 -12.29 2.95
CA SER A 263 15.42 -11.88 1.65
C SER A 263 14.82 -12.74 0.54
N THR A 264 14.46 -12.09 -0.57
CA THR A 264 14.13 -12.75 -1.84
C THR A 264 15.03 -12.22 -2.93
N THR A 265 15.71 -13.12 -3.65
CA THR A 265 16.46 -12.80 -4.86
C THR A 265 15.58 -13.08 -6.07
N VAL A 266 15.19 -12.00 -6.77
CA VAL A 266 14.43 -12.05 -8.02
C VAL A 266 15.42 -12.20 -9.18
N THR A 267 15.38 -13.34 -9.85
CA THR A 267 16.32 -13.70 -10.89
C THR A 267 15.76 -13.54 -12.30
N ASN A 268 16.66 -13.51 -13.29
CA ASN A 268 16.32 -13.46 -14.72
C ASN A 268 15.50 -12.23 -15.10
N ILE A 269 15.81 -11.07 -14.52
CA ILE A 269 15.17 -9.80 -14.88
C ILE A 269 15.73 -9.36 -16.23
N PRO A 270 14.92 -9.32 -17.30
CA PRO A 270 15.41 -8.97 -18.63
C PRO A 270 15.62 -7.47 -18.73
N MET A 271 16.86 -7.04 -19.03
CA MET A 271 17.22 -5.64 -19.21
C MET A 271 17.92 -5.42 -20.55
N LYS A 272 17.72 -4.25 -21.16
CA LYS A 272 18.47 -3.83 -22.35
C LYS A 272 19.83 -3.26 -21.94
N GLU A 273 20.89 -3.58 -22.66
CA GLU A 273 22.20 -2.98 -22.38
C GLU A 273 22.33 -1.56 -22.91
N GLU A 274 22.97 -0.68 -22.13
CA GLU A 274 23.13 0.74 -22.46
C GLU A 274 24.20 0.94 -23.55
N GLN A 275 25.28 0.16 -23.49
CA GLN A 275 26.35 0.20 -24.48
C GLN A 275 26.05 -0.61 -25.76
N ASN A 276 25.07 -1.52 -25.70
CA ASN A 276 24.69 -2.38 -26.83
C ASN A 276 23.16 -2.56 -26.88
N ALA A 277 22.47 -1.64 -27.54
CA ALA A 277 21.01 -1.63 -27.65
C ALA A 277 20.38 -2.91 -28.25
N ASN A 278 21.20 -3.73 -28.95
CA ASN A 278 20.79 -5.00 -29.56
C ASN A 278 21.04 -6.22 -28.65
N SER A 279 21.61 -6.05 -27.46
CA SER A 279 21.81 -7.12 -26.49
C SER A 279 20.99 -6.90 -25.22
N SER A 280 20.40 -7.97 -24.71
CA SER A 280 19.77 -8.01 -23.39
C SER A 280 20.52 -8.97 -22.48
N ALA A 281 20.77 -8.55 -21.24
CA ALA A 281 21.29 -9.42 -20.20
C ALA A 281 20.25 -9.60 -19.09
N ASN A 282 20.43 -10.68 -18.32
CA ASN A 282 19.60 -11.01 -17.19
C ASN A 282 20.32 -10.62 -15.91
N TYR A 283 19.60 -9.93 -15.03
CA TYR A 283 20.12 -9.49 -13.75
C TYR A 283 19.28 -10.04 -12.62
N ASP A 284 19.90 -10.07 -11.44
CA ASP A 284 19.26 -10.46 -10.20
C ASP A 284 19.12 -9.23 -9.31
N VAL A 285 17.97 -9.11 -8.65
CA VAL A 285 17.71 -8.05 -7.67
C VAL A 285 17.30 -8.68 -6.36
N GLU A 286 17.98 -8.29 -5.30
CA GLU A 286 17.64 -8.71 -3.95
C GLU A 286 16.69 -7.71 -3.30
N ILE A 287 15.63 -8.25 -2.71
CA ILE A 287 14.62 -7.49 -2.00
C ILE A 287 14.42 -8.03 -0.58
N LEU A 288 14.17 -7.13 0.35
CA LEU A 288 13.75 -7.44 1.72
C LEU A 288 12.26 -7.18 1.88
N HIS A 289 11.64 -7.97 2.74
CA HIS A 289 10.25 -7.84 3.16
C HIS A 289 10.04 -8.62 4.47
N GLU A 290 8.87 -8.50 5.11
CA GLU A 290 8.52 -9.34 6.26
C GLU A 290 8.59 -10.83 5.91
N ARG A 291 9.13 -11.66 6.82
CA ARG A 291 9.27 -13.12 6.65
C ARG A 291 7.94 -13.82 6.41
N ALA A 292 6.86 -13.26 6.95
CA ALA A 292 5.50 -13.74 6.75
C ALA A 292 5.10 -13.91 5.28
N ALA A 293 5.77 -13.21 4.34
CA ALA A 293 5.57 -13.42 2.91
C ALA A 293 5.89 -14.85 2.46
N HIS A 294 6.92 -15.47 3.04
CA HIS A 294 7.34 -16.84 2.71
C HIS A 294 6.52 -17.90 3.45
N THR A 295 6.08 -17.63 4.67
CA THR A 295 5.35 -18.62 5.47
C THR A 295 3.87 -18.71 5.10
N LYS A 296 3.21 -17.62 4.69
CA LYS A 296 1.78 -17.64 4.31
C LYS A 296 1.49 -18.38 3.00
N VAL A 297 2.48 -18.50 2.13
CA VAL A 297 2.36 -19.15 0.81
C VAL A 297 2.35 -20.66 0.90
N CYS A 298 3.02 -21.21 1.93
CA CYS A 298 3.39 -22.61 1.99
C CYS A 298 2.44 -23.40 2.87
N GLY A 299 1.84 -24.47 2.33
CA GLY A 299 1.33 -25.56 3.16
C GLY A 299 2.49 -26.28 3.87
N PRO A 300 2.22 -27.14 4.87
CA PRO A 300 3.26 -27.81 5.66
C PRO A 300 4.29 -28.58 4.83
N ASP A 301 3.92 -29.05 3.63
CA ASP A 301 4.76 -29.85 2.74
C ASP A 301 5.47 -29.06 1.63
N PHE A 302 5.36 -27.73 1.61
CA PHE A 302 5.95 -26.90 0.56
C PHE A 302 7.10 -26.04 1.10
N THR A 303 8.30 -26.21 0.54
CA THR A 303 9.48 -25.42 0.88
C THR A 303 9.93 -24.57 -0.30
N LEU A 304 10.19 -23.29 -0.05
CA LEU A 304 10.78 -22.39 -1.05
C LEU A 304 12.28 -22.70 -1.22
N PRO A 305 12.83 -22.57 -2.43
CA PRO A 305 14.25 -22.77 -2.66
C PRO A 305 15.06 -21.63 -2.07
N THR A 306 15.89 -21.94 -1.06
CA THR A 306 16.81 -21.00 -0.45
C THR A 306 18.25 -21.21 -0.96
N SER A 307 19.04 -20.15 -0.95
CA SER A 307 20.48 -20.17 -1.21
C SER A 307 21.18 -19.20 -0.26
N ILE A 308 22.45 -19.45 0.04
CA ILE A 308 23.26 -18.50 0.81
C ILE A 308 23.62 -17.34 -0.11
N LYS A 309 23.34 -16.12 0.33
CA LYS A 309 23.67 -14.92 -0.44
C LYS A 309 25.19 -14.71 -0.44
N VAL A 310 25.76 -14.47 -1.62
CA VAL A 310 27.20 -14.24 -1.79
C VAL A 310 27.65 -13.06 -0.92
N GLY A 311 28.68 -13.27 -0.10
CA GLY A 311 29.23 -12.23 0.77
C GLY A 311 28.48 -12.04 2.10
N THR A 312 27.41 -12.79 2.36
CA THR A 312 26.65 -12.69 3.61
C THR A 312 26.49 -14.05 4.30
N SER A 313 26.04 -14.03 5.56
CA SER A 313 25.78 -15.24 6.35
C SER A 313 24.32 -15.68 6.36
N TYR A 314 23.43 -15.01 5.61
CA TYR A 314 22.00 -15.29 5.62
C TYR A 314 21.51 -15.92 4.32
N GLU A 315 20.37 -16.60 4.42
CA GLU A 315 19.70 -17.22 3.28
C GLU A 315 18.74 -16.27 2.57
N THR A 316 18.65 -16.42 1.25
CA THR A 316 17.70 -15.72 0.38
C THR A 316 16.86 -16.73 -0.38
N VAL A 317 15.56 -16.46 -0.53
CA VAL A 317 14.68 -17.26 -1.39
C VAL A 317 14.88 -16.86 -2.83
N THR A 318 15.16 -17.83 -3.71
CA THR A 318 15.39 -17.55 -5.13
C THR A 318 14.10 -17.73 -5.94
N LEU A 319 13.58 -16.64 -6.51
CA LEU A 319 12.40 -16.68 -7.38
C LEU A 319 12.72 -16.15 -8.77
N LYS A 320 12.10 -16.73 -9.79
CA LYS A 320 12.34 -16.34 -11.18
C LYS A 320 11.29 -15.35 -11.66
N TRP A 321 11.75 -14.27 -12.30
CA TRP A 321 10.88 -13.34 -13.00
C TRP A 321 10.06 -14.06 -14.08
N CYS A 322 8.75 -13.90 -14.02
CA CYS A 322 7.83 -14.33 -15.06
C CYS A 322 7.01 -13.12 -15.54
N THR A 323 7.07 -12.85 -16.84
CA THR A 323 6.21 -11.81 -17.43
C THR A 323 4.80 -12.38 -17.57
N PRO A 324 3.77 -11.76 -16.99
CA PRO A 324 2.38 -12.22 -17.13
C PRO A 324 1.89 -11.94 -18.55
N ARG A 325 2.37 -12.70 -19.56
CA ARG A 325 1.82 -12.67 -20.91
C ARG A 325 0.72 -13.73 -21.00
N GLY A 326 -0.52 -13.29 -21.13
CA GLY A 326 -1.66 -14.19 -21.32
C GLY A 326 -2.23 -14.82 -20.06
N CYS A 327 -1.77 -14.46 -18.85
CA CYS A 327 -2.46 -14.82 -17.61
C CYS A 327 -3.80 -14.08 -17.56
N GLY A 328 -4.89 -14.80 -17.77
CA GLY A 328 -6.24 -14.29 -17.54
C GLY A 328 -6.50 -14.13 -16.04
N SER A 329 -7.62 -13.48 -15.68
CA SER A 329 -8.05 -13.41 -14.28
C SER A 329 -8.31 -14.79 -13.64
N ALA A 330 -8.49 -15.83 -14.45
CA ALA A 330 -8.64 -17.22 -14.00
C ALA A 330 -7.30 -17.88 -13.62
N ASP A 331 -6.16 -17.38 -14.12
CA ASP A 331 -4.82 -17.93 -13.81
C ASP A 331 -4.18 -17.26 -12.58
N LEU A 332 -4.79 -16.17 -12.10
CA LEU A 332 -4.34 -15.43 -10.93
C LEU A 332 -4.84 -16.12 -9.67
N GLN A 333 -3.90 -16.76 -8.98
CA GLN A 333 -4.16 -17.39 -7.69
C GLN A 333 -4.56 -16.34 -6.63
N PRO A 334 -5.43 -16.70 -5.67
CA PRO A 334 -5.79 -15.80 -4.57
C PRO A 334 -4.56 -15.30 -3.81
N CYS A 335 -4.56 -14.00 -3.48
CA CYS A 335 -3.54 -13.39 -2.64
C CYS A 335 -3.86 -13.65 -1.17
N VAL A 336 -3.00 -14.39 -0.46
CA VAL A 336 -3.16 -14.75 0.97
C VAL A 336 -2.39 -13.82 1.91
N GLY A 337 -1.50 -12.99 1.36
CA GLY A 337 -0.72 -12.02 2.12
C GLY A 337 -0.14 -10.95 1.22
N GLN A 338 0.07 -9.75 1.77
CA GLN A 338 0.66 -8.62 1.06
C GLN A 338 1.60 -7.91 2.03
N PHE A 339 2.83 -7.66 1.60
CA PHE A 339 3.90 -7.12 2.44
C PHE A 339 4.70 -6.08 1.67
N ASN A 340 5.13 -5.01 2.35
CA ASN A 340 5.99 -3.99 1.75
C ASN A 340 7.33 -4.61 1.36
N VAL A 341 7.94 -4.01 0.35
CA VAL A 341 9.21 -4.47 -0.21
C VAL A 341 10.17 -3.31 -0.29
N THR A 342 11.44 -3.58 0.00
CA THR A 342 12.53 -2.65 -0.30
C THR A 342 13.71 -3.39 -0.93
N PRO A 343 14.34 -2.88 -2.01
CA PRO A 343 15.58 -3.45 -2.52
C PRO A 343 16.72 -3.29 -1.51
N VAL A 344 17.65 -4.24 -1.48
CA VAL A 344 18.89 -4.13 -0.68
C VAL A 344 19.78 -3.03 -1.26
N ASP A 345 20.10 -3.10 -2.55
CA ASP A 345 20.80 -2.02 -3.25
C ASP A 345 19.80 -1.23 -4.11
N VAL A 346 19.29 -0.13 -3.54
CA VAL A 346 18.32 0.76 -4.21
C VAL A 346 18.93 1.56 -5.36
N THR A 347 20.25 1.76 -5.36
CA THR A 347 20.95 2.60 -6.33
C THR A 347 21.41 1.84 -7.57
N SER A 348 21.51 0.51 -7.47
CA SER A 348 21.89 -0.31 -8.61
C SER A 348 20.94 -0.14 -9.80
N ARG A 349 21.51 -0.22 -11.00
CA ARG A 349 20.77 -0.20 -12.26
C ARG A 349 19.70 -1.31 -12.33
N PRO A 350 19.98 -2.58 -11.94
CA PRO A 350 18.95 -3.62 -11.90
C PRO A 350 17.77 -3.31 -10.99
N SER A 351 18.03 -2.86 -9.74
CA SER A 351 16.97 -2.48 -8.81
C SER A 351 16.15 -1.31 -9.34
N SER A 352 16.82 -0.27 -9.85
CA SER A 352 16.16 0.88 -10.46
C SER A 352 15.24 0.48 -11.62
N CYS A 353 15.67 -0.45 -12.48
CA CYS A 353 14.83 -0.96 -13.56
C CYS A 353 13.61 -1.74 -13.03
N LEU A 354 13.79 -2.62 -12.05
CA LEU A 354 12.69 -3.35 -11.41
C LEU A 354 11.67 -2.39 -10.76
N ILE A 355 12.15 -1.46 -9.93
CA ILE A 355 11.32 -0.48 -9.22
C ILE A 355 10.51 0.35 -10.22
N ASN A 356 11.17 0.94 -11.22
CA ASN A 356 10.48 1.78 -12.21
C ASN A 356 9.49 0.96 -13.05
N PHE A 357 9.81 -0.30 -13.37
CA PHE A 357 8.87 -1.18 -14.05
C PHE A 357 7.58 -1.36 -13.25
N LEU A 358 7.70 -1.59 -11.94
CA LEU A 358 6.57 -1.78 -11.02
C LEU A 358 5.78 -0.48 -10.80
N LEU A 359 6.47 0.63 -10.52
CA LEU A 359 5.84 1.95 -10.29
C LEU A 359 5.07 2.47 -11.50
N ASN A 360 5.43 2.04 -12.72
CA ASN A 360 4.68 2.32 -13.94
C ASN A 360 3.35 1.52 -14.06
N GLY A 361 2.95 0.80 -13.00
CA GLY A 361 1.68 0.09 -12.92
C GLY A 361 1.69 -1.29 -13.57
N ARG A 362 2.88 -1.85 -13.80
CA ARG A 362 3.03 -3.25 -14.24
C ARG A 362 3.28 -4.14 -13.02
N SER A 363 2.85 -5.38 -13.12
CA SER A 363 3.10 -6.41 -12.10
C SER A 363 3.98 -7.51 -12.68
N VAL A 364 4.67 -8.22 -11.79
CA VAL A 364 5.59 -9.31 -12.13
C VAL A 364 5.17 -10.54 -11.33
N LEU A 365 5.01 -11.67 -12.00
CA LEU A 365 4.80 -12.94 -11.33
C LEU A 365 6.16 -13.55 -10.99
N LEU A 366 6.24 -14.20 -9.83
CA LEU A 366 7.46 -14.83 -9.34
C LEU A 366 7.26 -16.35 -9.29
N GLU A 367 8.00 -17.04 -10.15
CA GLU A 367 7.96 -18.48 -10.32
C GLU A 367 8.99 -19.16 -9.40
N VAL A 368 8.59 -20.26 -8.77
CA VAL A 368 9.51 -21.11 -8.00
C VAL A 368 10.34 -21.94 -8.99
N PRO A 369 11.67 -21.79 -9.05
CA PRO A 369 12.49 -22.59 -9.94
C PRO A 369 12.43 -24.07 -9.56
N ARG A 370 12.08 -24.95 -10.51
CA ARG A 370 12.05 -26.41 -10.34
C ARG A 370 12.82 -27.09 -11.47
N LYS A 371 13.54 -28.17 -11.16
CA LYS A 371 14.29 -28.97 -12.16
C LYS A 371 13.36 -29.76 -13.08
N THR A 372 12.22 -30.21 -12.58
CA THR A 372 11.20 -30.98 -13.30
C THR A 372 9.81 -30.71 -12.71
N GLY A 373 8.77 -30.59 -13.54
CA GLY A 373 7.37 -30.41 -13.12
C GLY A 373 6.70 -29.15 -13.67
N THR A 374 5.43 -28.97 -13.32
CA THR A 374 4.65 -27.77 -13.68
C THR A 374 5.20 -26.54 -12.98
N LYS A 375 5.27 -25.44 -13.73
CA LYS A 375 5.66 -24.13 -13.22
C LYS A 375 4.70 -23.69 -12.13
N THR A 376 5.23 -23.21 -11.01
CA THR A 376 4.43 -22.76 -9.88
C THR A 376 4.72 -21.30 -9.59
N THR A 377 3.71 -20.45 -9.75
CA THR A 377 3.79 -19.05 -9.33
C THR A 377 3.44 -18.96 -7.85
N SER A 378 4.39 -18.48 -7.05
CA SER A 378 4.23 -18.39 -5.59
C SER A 378 3.95 -16.97 -5.12
N HIS A 379 4.49 -15.98 -5.83
CA HIS A 379 4.39 -14.59 -5.44
C HIS A 379 4.13 -13.68 -6.64
N MET A 380 3.72 -12.45 -6.37
CA MET A 380 3.63 -11.38 -7.36
C MET A 380 4.19 -10.09 -6.78
N LEU A 381 4.99 -9.35 -7.54
CA LEU A 381 5.38 -7.99 -7.22
C LEU A 381 4.44 -7.02 -7.93
N SER A 382 3.91 -6.05 -7.19
CA SER A 382 3.08 -4.98 -7.75
C SER A 382 3.22 -3.71 -6.94
N ALA A 383 3.14 -2.56 -7.62
CA ALA A 383 3.05 -1.27 -6.94
C ALA A 383 1.60 -0.83 -6.74
N ARG A 384 1.31 -0.17 -5.62
CA ARG A 384 0.03 0.51 -5.35
C ARG A 384 0.31 1.82 -4.61
N GLY A 385 -0.23 2.94 -5.10
CA GLY A 385 -0.07 4.24 -4.45
C GLY A 385 1.38 4.75 -4.35
N GLY A 386 2.32 4.21 -5.14
CA GLY A 386 3.74 4.54 -5.08
C GLY A 386 4.57 3.64 -4.15
N GLU A 387 3.93 2.70 -3.46
CA GLU A 387 4.58 1.67 -2.63
C GLU A 387 4.63 0.34 -3.38
N ILE A 388 5.67 -0.45 -3.15
CA ILE A 388 5.86 -1.76 -3.78
C ILE A 388 5.56 -2.86 -2.77
N PHE A 389 4.78 -3.85 -3.21
CA PHE A 389 4.39 -4.98 -2.40
C PHE A 389 4.79 -6.30 -3.03
N VAL A 390 5.15 -7.26 -2.18
CA VAL A 390 5.18 -8.68 -2.50
C VAL A 390 3.86 -9.30 -2.03
N HIS A 391 3.16 -9.90 -2.98
CA HIS A 391 1.93 -10.63 -2.77
C HIS A 391 2.25 -12.12 -2.66
N SER A 392 1.88 -12.72 -1.54
CA SER A 392 1.88 -14.16 -1.31
C SER A 392 0.67 -14.75 -2.01
N LEU A 393 0.88 -15.64 -2.98
CA LEU A 393 -0.20 -16.29 -3.73
C LEU A 393 -0.44 -17.71 -3.21
N SER A 394 -1.70 -18.16 -3.26
CA SER A 394 -2.03 -19.56 -2.98
C SER A 394 -1.38 -20.46 -4.03
N ILE A 395 -0.58 -21.43 -3.58
CA ILE A 395 -0.01 -22.48 -4.44
C ILE A 395 -0.87 -23.75 -4.41
N ALA A 396 -1.62 -23.94 -3.33
CA ALA A 396 -2.50 -25.09 -3.16
C ALA A 396 -3.69 -24.99 -4.12
N ARG A 397 -4.20 -26.16 -4.52
CA ARG A 397 -5.46 -26.27 -5.26
C ARG A 397 -6.57 -25.60 -4.47
N SER A 398 -7.34 -24.75 -5.13
CA SER A 398 -8.45 -24.08 -4.46
C SER A 398 -9.60 -25.07 -4.30
N THR A 399 -10.24 -25.09 -3.13
CA THR A 399 -11.52 -25.80 -2.97
C THR A 399 -12.63 -25.21 -3.84
N MET A 400 -12.43 -24.00 -4.36
CA MET A 400 -13.32 -23.37 -5.34
C MET A 400 -13.11 -23.86 -6.77
N ASP A 401 -12.02 -24.57 -7.07
CA ASP A 401 -11.83 -25.17 -8.39
C ASP A 401 -12.86 -26.27 -8.69
N GLU A 402 -13.49 -26.82 -7.64
CA GLU A 402 -14.55 -27.83 -7.71
C GLU A 402 -15.94 -27.23 -7.44
N ALA A 403 -16.09 -25.90 -7.55
CA ALA A 403 -17.38 -25.26 -7.34
C ALA A 403 -18.44 -25.78 -8.35
N PRO A 404 -19.68 -26.08 -7.89
CA PRO A 404 -20.74 -26.56 -8.76
C PRO A 404 -21.11 -25.50 -9.81
N SER A 405 -21.62 -25.96 -10.96
CA SER A 405 -22.11 -25.05 -11.99
C SER A 405 -23.23 -24.18 -11.43
N ILE A 406 -23.21 -22.88 -11.79
CA ILE A 406 -24.29 -21.94 -11.45
C ILE A 406 -25.64 -22.47 -11.95
N SER A 407 -25.67 -23.20 -13.07
CA SER A 407 -26.89 -23.80 -13.65
C SER A 407 -27.56 -24.83 -12.77
N ASP A 408 -26.79 -25.47 -11.89
CA ASP A 408 -27.24 -26.59 -11.07
C ASP A 408 -27.71 -26.12 -9.69
N GLY A 409 -27.38 -24.87 -9.34
CA GLY A 409 -27.83 -24.21 -8.14
C GLY A 409 -29.23 -23.60 -8.24
N PRO A 410 -29.77 -23.11 -7.11
CA PRO A 410 -31.03 -22.37 -7.07
C PRO A 410 -31.01 -21.15 -7.99
N GLY A 411 -32.01 -21.05 -8.86
CA GLY A 411 -32.07 -19.98 -9.86
C GLY A 411 -31.23 -20.24 -11.11
N GLY A 412 -30.40 -21.29 -11.16
CA GLY A 412 -29.56 -21.62 -12.32
C GLY A 412 -30.31 -21.92 -13.62
N ARG A 413 -31.61 -22.25 -13.52
CA ARG A 413 -32.52 -22.48 -14.66
C ARG A 413 -33.27 -21.23 -15.13
N VAL A 414 -33.13 -20.11 -14.43
CA VAL A 414 -33.78 -18.85 -14.79
C VAL A 414 -32.96 -18.17 -15.90
N ALA A 415 -33.57 -18.04 -17.08
CA ALA A 415 -32.88 -17.56 -18.28
C ALA A 415 -32.97 -16.03 -18.49
N ASP A 416 -33.90 -15.36 -17.81
CA ASP A 416 -34.30 -13.97 -18.10
C ASP A 416 -33.85 -12.98 -17.02
N TYR A 417 -32.74 -13.25 -16.34
CA TYR A 417 -32.13 -12.32 -15.38
C TYR A 417 -31.76 -10.98 -16.04
N ARG A 418 -32.01 -9.90 -15.31
CA ARG A 418 -31.67 -8.52 -15.71
C ARG A 418 -30.20 -8.19 -15.44
N ILE A 419 -29.29 -9.01 -16.00
CA ILE A 419 -27.83 -8.94 -15.74
C ILE A 419 -27.24 -7.61 -16.21
N ALA A 420 -27.66 -7.10 -17.37
CA ALA A 420 -27.13 -5.86 -17.93
C ALA A 420 -27.47 -4.65 -17.05
N GLU A 421 -28.72 -4.58 -16.59
CA GLU A 421 -29.24 -3.54 -15.70
C GLU A 421 -28.59 -3.65 -14.31
N MET A 422 -28.42 -4.86 -13.77
CA MET A 422 -27.65 -5.07 -12.54
C MET A 422 -26.20 -4.60 -12.70
N GLY A 423 -25.56 -4.87 -13.84
CA GLY A 423 -24.22 -4.38 -14.14
C GLY A 423 -24.13 -2.84 -14.22
N GLN A 424 -25.18 -2.16 -14.66
CA GLN A 424 -25.27 -0.69 -14.61
C GLN A 424 -25.45 -0.18 -13.18
N LEU A 425 -26.28 -0.85 -12.37
CA LEU A 425 -26.47 -0.56 -10.95
C LEU A 425 -25.15 -0.68 -10.18
N LEU A 426 -24.38 -1.75 -10.41
CA LEU A 426 -23.07 -1.92 -9.77
C LEU A 426 -22.07 -0.82 -10.18
N LYS A 427 -22.16 -0.30 -11.40
CA LYS A 427 -21.30 0.81 -11.86
C LYS A 427 -21.64 2.14 -11.20
N MET A 428 -22.92 2.46 -11.01
CA MET A 428 -23.35 3.69 -10.32
C MET A 428 -23.06 3.64 -8.82
N SER A 429 -22.96 2.44 -8.25
CA SER A 429 -22.71 2.22 -6.83
C SER A 429 -21.23 2.05 -6.46
N ARG A 430 -20.31 2.46 -7.33
CA ARG A 430 -18.86 2.40 -7.06
C ARG A 430 -18.50 3.27 -5.86
N MET A 431 -17.81 2.67 -4.90
CA MET A 431 -17.24 3.38 -3.76
C MET A 431 -16.00 4.17 -4.19
N VAL A 432 -15.81 5.35 -3.60
CA VAL A 432 -14.66 6.22 -3.84
C VAL A 432 -14.12 6.70 -2.48
N PRO A 433 -12.79 6.69 -2.26
CA PRO A 433 -12.22 7.21 -1.03
C PRO A 433 -12.45 8.72 -0.91
N LEU A 434 -12.93 9.16 0.25
CA LEU A 434 -13.12 10.57 0.57
C LEU A 434 -11.87 11.12 1.25
N LYS A 435 -11.36 12.27 0.79
CA LYS A 435 -10.16 12.91 1.36
C LYS A 435 -10.38 13.45 2.78
N ALA A 436 -11.62 13.79 3.12
CA ALA A 436 -12.01 14.27 4.43
C ALA A 436 -13.25 13.51 4.88
N LYS A 437 -13.32 13.21 6.18
CA LYS A 437 -14.56 12.71 6.76
C LYS A 437 -15.61 13.82 6.65
N PRO A 438 -16.77 13.56 6.02
CA PRO A 438 -17.84 14.55 6.01
C PRO A 438 -18.26 14.83 7.47
N LYS A 439 -18.57 16.09 7.79
CA LYS A 439 -19.07 16.50 9.12
C LYS A 439 -20.44 15.89 9.48
N SER A 440 -21.05 15.17 8.54
CA SER A 440 -22.32 14.47 8.70
C SER A 440 -22.18 13.32 9.72
N ARG A 441 -23.15 13.21 10.63
CA ARG A 441 -23.27 12.08 11.59
C ARG A 441 -23.75 10.77 10.94
N ILE A 442 -24.06 10.80 9.66
CA ILE A 442 -24.55 9.63 8.94
C ILE A 442 -23.40 8.64 8.76
N SER A 443 -23.64 7.40 9.17
CA SER A 443 -22.63 6.35 9.03
C SER A 443 -22.30 6.12 7.55
N PRO A 444 -21.04 5.76 7.20
CA PRO A 444 -20.66 5.51 5.80
C PRO A 444 -21.56 4.48 5.08
N GLY A 445 -22.11 3.52 5.84
CA GLY A 445 -23.05 2.52 5.32
C GLY A 445 -24.41 3.09 4.94
N GLU A 446 -24.96 4.02 5.73
CA GLU A 446 -26.28 4.62 5.46
C GLU A 446 -26.32 5.39 4.13
N HIS A 447 -25.23 6.03 3.72
CA HIS A 447 -25.13 6.69 2.41
C HIS A 447 -25.23 5.70 1.24
N LEU A 448 -24.74 4.47 1.42
CA LEU A 448 -24.78 3.43 0.39
C LEU A 448 -26.19 2.84 0.25
N TRP A 449 -26.82 2.51 1.38
CA TRP A 449 -28.18 1.99 1.42
C TRP A 449 -29.20 2.97 0.86
N ARG A 450 -29.02 4.28 1.12
CA ARG A 450 -29.90 5.33 0.59
C ARG A 450 -29.79 5.52 -0.93
N ARG A 451 -28.65 5.16 -1.54
CA ARG A 451 -28.43 5.27 -2.99
C ARG A 451 -28.82 4.02 -3.78
N MET A 452 -29.05 2.90 -3.12
CA MET A 452 -29.49 1.68 -3.79
C MET A 452 -31.00 1.70 -4.02
N PRO A 453 -31.48 1.22 -5.18
CA PRO A 453 -32.91 1.13 -5.43
C PRO A 453 -33.52 0.15 -4.41
N ARG A 454 -34.54 0.63 -3.68
CA ARG A 454 -35.32 -0.20 -2.74
C ARG A 454 -36.13 -1.30 -3.43
N TYR A 455 -36.34 -1.14 -4.74
CA TYR A 455 -37.01 -2.10 -5.60
C TYR A 455 -36.17 -2.35 -6.86
N PHE A 456 -35.71 -3.59 -7.03
CA PHE A 456 -35.01 -4.04 -8.23
C PHE A 456 -35.51 -5.44 -8.62
N PRO A 457 -36.42 -5.55 -9.59
CA PRO A 457 -36.90 -6.84 -10.06
C PRO A 457 -35.75 -7.59 -10.74
N ARG A 458 -35.50 -8.84 -10.30
CA ARG A 458 -34.32 -9.64 -10.70
C ARG A 458 -34.44 -10.23 -12.10
N THR A 459 -35.66 -10.56 -12.52
CA THR A 459 -35.96 -11.16 -13.82
C THR A 459 -36.83 -10.23 -14.65
N THR A 460 -36.86 -10.46 -15.96
CA THR A 460 -37.59 -9.62 -16.91
C THR A 460 -39.10 -9.87 -16.81
N ASN A 461 -39.51 -11.10 -16.50
CA ASN A 461 -40.92 -11.48 -16.40
C ASN A 461 -41.68 -10.95 -15.17
N VAL A 462 -40.99 -10.51 -14.11
CA VAL A 462 -41.63 -10.01 -12.86
C VAL A 462 -41.84 -8.49 -12.84
N THR A 463 -41.51 -7.79 -13.92
CA THR A 463 -41.65 -6.35 -14.03
C THR A 463 -42.29 -5.96 -15.36
N ILE A 464 -43.17 -4.97 -15.32
CA ILE A 464 -43.72 -4.32 -16.51
C ILE A 464 -43.04 -2.97 -16.71
N LEU A 465 -42.86 -2.22 -15.62
CA LEU A 465 -42.31 -0.89 -15.62
C LEU A 465 -40.91 -0.87 -16.25
N PHE A 466 -40.00 -1.71 -15.76
CA PHE A 466 -38.62 -1.72 -16.25
C PHE A 466 -38.49 -2.28 -17.68
N ASN A 467 -39.46 -3.08 -18.15
CA ASN A 467 -39.50 -3.58 -19.52
C ASN A 467 -39.90 -2.50 -20.54
N LEU A 468 -40.57 -1.47 -20.08
CA LEU A 468 -41.01 -0.32 -20.88
C LEU A 468 -40.06 0.88 -20.79
N GLN A 469 -38.99 0.77 -19.99
CA GLN A 469 -38.05 1.86 -19.74
C GLN A 469 -37.35 2.37 -21.01
N ARG A 470 -37.19 1.54 -22.05
CA ARG A 470 -36.59 1.97 -23.32
C ARG A 470 -37.59 2.58 -24.29
N GLN A 471 -38.87 2.23 -24.15
CA GLN A 471 -39.93 2.61 -25.07
C GLN A 471 -40.68 3.85 -24.59
N LEU A 472 -40.74 4.06 -23.28
CA LEU A 472 -41.29 5.27 -22.66
C LEU A 472 -40.15 6.24 -22.34
N ALA A 473 -39.97 7.26 -23.18
CA ALA A 473 -38.86 8.22 -23.08
C ALA A 473 -38.79 8.95 -21.72
N TRP A 474 -39.94 9.18 -21.07
CA TRP A 474 -40.02 9.84 -19.76
C TRP A 474 -39.65 8.92 -18.59
N LEU A 475 -39.81 7.60 -18.74
CA LEU A 475 -39.75 6.65 -17.64
C LEU A 475 -38.35 6.53 -16.99
N PRO A 476 -37.22 6.52 -17.74
CA PRO A 476 -35.88 6.54 -17.13
C PRO A 476 -35.66 7.75 -16.22
N HIS A 477 -36.10 8.93 -16.65
CA HIS A 477 -35.93 10.17 -15.89
C HIS A 477 -36.83 10.16 -14.64
N PHE A 478 -38.08 9.74 -14.81
CA PHE A 478 -39.03 9.59 -13.71
C PHE A 478 -38.52 8.62 -12.63
N LEU A 479 -38.00 7.46 -13.04
CA LEU A 479 -37.37 6.49 -12.15
C LEU A 479 -36.17 7.06 -11.39
N HIS A 480 -35.35 7.88 -12.06
CA HIS A 480 -34.20 8.54 -11.43
C HIS A 480 -34.64 9.54 -10.35
N LEU A 481 -35.70 10.31 -10.61
CA LEU A 481 -36.24 11.29 -9.66
C LEU A 481 -36.79 10.62 -8.40
N LEU A 482 -37.51 9.49 -8.53
CA LEU A 482 -38.07 8.75 -7.40
C LEU A 482 -37.03 8.17 -6.42
N VAL A 483 -35.78 7.99 -6.86
CA VAL A 483 -34.70 7.42 -6.05
C VAL A 483 -33.81 8.53 -5.45
N LYS A 484 -34.06 9.81 -5.78
CA LYS A 484 -33.39 10.92 -5.13
C LYS A 484 -33.78 11.01 -3.65
N GLU A 485 -32.88 11.56 -2.83
CA GLU A 485 -33.15 11.78 -1.40
C GLU A 485 -34.31 12.78 -1.18
N ASP A 486 -34.40 13.80 -2.04
CA ASP A 486 -35.56 14.69 -2.14
C ASP A 486 -35.74 15.18 -3.59
N MET A 487 -36.92 15.70 -3.90
CA MET A 487 -37.26 16.29 -5.19
C MET A 487 -37.70 17.74 -4.98
N ASP A 488 -37.47 18.60 -5.98
CA ASP A 488 -38.01 19.95 -5.95
C ASP A 488 -39.47 20.02 -6.46
N LYS A 489 -40.12 21.17 -6.30
CA LYS A 489 -41.52 21.34 -6.72
C LYS A 489 -41.71 21.25 -8.24
N GLN A 490 -40.71 21.64 -9.04
CA GLN A 490 -40.78 21.54 -10.50
C GLN A 490 -40.69 20.07 -10.95
N GLU A 491 -39.81 19.30 -10.32
CA GLU A 491 -39.67 17.86 -10.50
C GLU A 491 -40.95 17.12 -10.11
N GLU A 492 -41.57 17.49 -8.97
CA GLU A 492 -42.88 16.95 -8.55
C GLU A 492 -43.95 17.18 -9.63
N VAL A 493 -44.08 18.42 -10.12
CA VAL A 493 -45.09 18.78 -11.14
C VAL A 493 -44.87 18.01 -12.44
N ARG A 494 -43.62 17.85 -12.89
CA ARG A 494 -43.30 17.05 -14.09
C ARG A 494 -43.68 15.59 -13.91
N CYS A 495 -43.40 15.00 -12.74
CA CYS A 495 -43.80 13.64 -12.43
C CYS A 495 -45.33 13.49 -12.41
N GLN A 496 -46.07 14.45 -11.84
CA GLN A 496 -47.54 14.48 -11.88
C GLN A 496 -48.08 14.57 -13.32
N GLN A 497 -47.45 15.37 -14.18
CA GLN A 497 -47.81 15.47 -15.59
C GLN A 497 -47.70 14.10 -16.29
N HIS A 498 -46.60 13.37 -16.10
CA HIS A 498 -46.44 12.03 -16.69
C HIS A 498 -47.44 11.00 -16.15
N ILE A 499 -47.76 11.05 -14.85
CA ILE A 499 -48.81 10.18 -14.27
C ILE A 499 -50.17 10.49 -14.92
N HIS A 500 -50.48 11.76 -15.14
CA HIS A 500 -51.73 12.19 -15.76
C HIS A 500 -51.80 11.86 -17.26
N GLU A 501 -50.70 11.99 -17.99
CA GLU A 501 -50.57 11.54 -19.38
C GLU A 501 -50.80 10.02 -19.49
N LEU A 502 -50.20 9.24 -18.60
CA LEU A 502 -50.41 7.80 -18.52
C LEU A 502 -51.88 7.46 -18.30
N TYR A 503 -52.57 8.20 -17.41
CA TYR A 503 -54.01 8.05 -17.17
C TYR A 503 -54.84 8.38 -18.41
N LYS A 504 -54.52 9.46 -19.13
CA LYS A 504 -55.19 9.81 -20.40
C LYS A 504 -55.04 8.69 -21.41
N SER A 505 -53.84 8.18 -21.63
CA SER A 505 -53.60 7.05 -22.55
C SER A 505 -54.36 5.79 -22.14
N ALA A 506 -54.36 5.47 -20.84
CA ALA A 506 -55.14 4.35 -20.30
C ALA A 506 -56.65 4.52 -20.52
N SER A 507 -57.20 5.73 -20.32
CA SER A 507 -58.63 6.03 -20.50
C SER A 507 -59.09 5.97 -21.95
N ARG A 508 -58.19 6.26 -22.89
CA ARG A 508 -58.40 6.11 -24.33
C ARG A 508 -58.24 4.67 -24.82
N GLY A 509 -57.78 3.76 -23.96
CA GLY A 509 -57.51 2.37 -24.33
C GLY A 509 -56.28 2.20 -25.24
N GLU A 510 -55.34 3.16 -25.25
CA GLU A 510 -54.09 3.06 -25.99
C GLU A 510 -53.23 1.91 -25.42
N MET A 511 -52.57 1.10 -26.26
CA MET A 511 -51.74 -0.03 -25.76
C MET A 511 -50.39 0.44 -25.22
N LEU A 512 -49.86 -0.22 -24.20
CA LEU A 512 -48.49 0.00 -23.75
C LEU A 512 -47.48 -0.52 -24.81
N PRO A 513 -46.39 0.21 -25.09
CA PRO A 513 -45.48 -0.09 -26.19
C PRO A 513 -44.45 -1.18 -25.82
N PHE A 514 -44.88 -2.43 -25.69
CA PHE A 514 -43.96 -3.55 -25.50
C PHE A 514 -43.23 -3.90 -26.80
N GLY A 515 -41.91 -4.05 -26.76
CA GLY A 515 -41.05 -4.17 -27.94
C GLY A 515 -41.18 -5.45 -28.79
N ASN A 516 -42.10 -6.36 -28.49
CA ASN A 516 -42.17 -7.68 -29.13
C ASN A 516 -43.59 -8.21 -29.42
N THR A 517 -44.56 -7.32 -29.68
CA THR A 517 -45.87 -7.76 -30.19
C THR A 517 -45.85 -7.79 -31.71
N ASN A 518 -45.52 -8.95 -32.29
CA ASN A 518 -45.84 -9.25 -33.69
C ASN A 518 -47.36 -9.10 -33.89
N ASN A 519 -47.77 -8.05 -34.61
CA ASN A 519 -49.00 -7.81 -35.40
C ASN A 519 -50.35 -8.49 -35.06
N ILE A 520 -50.56 -9.05 -33.87
CA ILE A 520 -51.85 -9.57 -33.41
C ILE A 520 -52.38 -8.59 -32.37
N ARG A 521 -53.38 -7.80 -32.78
CA ARG A 521 -54.09 -6.83 -31.92
C ARG A 521 -54.65 -7.57 -30.70
N PRO A 522 -54.15 -7.34 -29.47
CA PRO A 522 -54.71 -7.97 -28.28
C PRO A 522 -56.15 -7.49 -28.05
N LYS A 523 -57.03 -8.35 -27.51
CA LYS A 523 -58.38 -7.96 -27.06
C LYS A 523 -58.27 -6.82 -26.02
N ALA A 524 -59.20 -5.85 -26.06
CA ALA A 524 -59.20 -4.65 -25.20
C ALA A 524 -59.10 -4.94 -23.69
N SER A 525 -59.58 -6.10 -23.21
CA SER A 525 -59.43 -6.50 -21.80
C SER A 525 -57.97 -6.66 -21.37
N LYS A 526 -57.10 -7.15 -22.27
CA LYS A 526 -55.67 -7.34 -21.99
C LYS A 526 -54.93 -6.02 -21.78
N SER A 527 -55.40 -4.93 -22.40
CA SER A 527 -54.81 -3.59 -22.21
C SER A 527 -55.11 -3.03 -20.84
N LYS A 528 -56.38 -3.11 -20.41
CA LYS A 528 -56.79 -2.66 -19.07
C LYS A 528 -56.02 -3.39 -17.97
N ASP A 529 -55.80 -4.69 -18.13
CA ASP A 529 -54.98 -5.50 -17.22
C ASP A 529 -53.50 -5.08 -17.20
N GLN A 530 -52.92 -4.74 -18.36
CA GLN A 530 -51.54 -4.25 -18.46
C GLN A 530 -51.34 -2.91 -17.72
N TYR A 531 -52.23 -1.93 -17.91
CA TYR A 531 -52.17 -0.68 -17.16
C TYR A 531 -52.38 -0.91 -15.67
N ARG A 532 -53.31 -1.81 -15.28
CA ARG A 532 -53.54 -2.16 -13.88
C ARG A 532 -52.25 -2.66 -13.20
N LEU A 533 -51.53 -3.57 -13.87
CA LEU A 533 -50.27 -4.09 -13.36
C LEU A 533 -49.16 -3.03 -13.37
N PHE A 534 -49.10 -2.17 -14.41
CA PHE A 534 -48.16 -1.04 -14.46
C PHE A 534 -48.39 -0.07 -13.28
N TYR A 535 -49.63 0.33 -13.04
CA TYR A 535 -50.00 1.22 -11.93
C TYR A 535 -49.64 0.64 -10.58
N ARG A 536 -49.92 -0.66 -10.37
CA ARG A 536 -49.58 -1.35 -9.12
C ARG A 536 -48.07 -1.35 -8.87
N GLU A 537 -47.26 -1.65 -9.89
CA GLU A 537 -45.79 -1.64 -9.76
C GLU A 537 -45.24 -0.23 -9.54
N LEU A 538 -45.80 0.76 -10.26
CA LEU A 538 -45.44 2.18 -10.08
C LEU A 538 -45.78 2.67 -8.67
N GLU A 539 -46.97 2.35 -8.17
CA GLU A 539 -47.43 2.70 -6.81
C GLU A 539 -46.51 2.11 -5.75
N GLN A 540 -46.18 0.82 -5.88
CA GLN A 540 -45.23 0.15 -4.97
C GLN A 540 -43.87 0.86 -4.95
N LEU A 541 -43.34 1.25 -6.12
CA LEU A 541 -42.07 1.94 -6.20
C LEU A 541 -42.12 3.33 -5.53
N ILE A 542 -43.17 4.12 -5.77
CA ILE A 542 -43.34 5.43 -5.14
C ILE A 542 -43.48 5.25 -3.62
N GLN A 543 -44.29 4.29 -3.18
CA GLN A 543 -44.52 4.01 -1.76
C GLN A 543 -43.23 3.67 -1.01
N LEU A 544 -42.33 2.87 -1.62
CA LEU A 544 -41.04 2.53 -1.03
C LEU A 544 -40.12 3.75 -0.83
N ASN A 545 -40.32 4.82 -1.61
CA ASN A 545 -39.53 6.05 -1.59
C ASN A 545 -40.29 7.26 -1.00
N ALA A 546 -41.53 7.08 -0.51
CA ALA A 546 -42.40 8.15 0.00
C ALA A 546 -42.00 8.68 1.39
N GLN A 547 -40.75 9.15 1.51
CA GLN A 547 -40.20 9.69 2.75
C GLN A 547 -40.34 11.21 2.85
N THR A 548 -40.32 11.92 1.72
CA THR A 548 -40.45 13.38 1.67
C THR A 548 -41.86 13.81 1.25
N THR A 549 -42.22 15.06 1.52
CA THR A 549 -43.55 15.62 1.19
C THR A 549 -43.85 15.51 -0.31
N HIS A 550 -42.85 15.79 -1.16
CA HIS A 550 -43.00 15.72 -2.62
C HIS A 550 -43.30 14.29 -3.12
N HIS A 551 -42.62 13.28 -2.58
CA HIS A 551 -42.89 11.87 -2.92
C HIS A 551 -44.26 11.40 -2.39
N LYS A 552 -44.70 11.88 -1.22
CA LYS A 552 -46.03 11.58 -0.68
C LYS A 552 -47.14 12.17 -1.55
N ASN A 553 -47.00 13.42 -2.00
CA ASN A 553 -47.94 14.05 -2.93
C ASN A 553 -48.06 13.28 -4.26
N LEU A 554 -46.94 12.75 -4.77
CA LEU A 554 -46.94 11.90 -5.97
C LEU A 554 -47.71 10.59 -5.75
N LEU A 555 -47.55 9.97 -4.59
CA LEU A 555 -48.28 8.75 -4.23
C LEU A 555 -49.79 9.01 -4.17
N GLU A 556 -50.22 10.07 -3.49
CA GLU A 556 -51.62 10.46 -3.39
C GLU A 556 -52.24 10.76 -4.76
N SER A 557 -51.49 11.48 -5.62
CA SER A 557 -51.91 11.78 -6.99
C SER A 557 -52.15 10.50 -7.81
N LEU A 558 -51.24 9.52 -7.71
CA LEU A 558 -51.37 8.24 -8.39
C LEU A 558 -52.57 7.43 -7.88
N GLN A 559 -52.76 7.38 -6.55
CA GLN A 559 -53.85 6.65 -5.90
C GLN A 559 -55.23 7.23 -6.25
N SER A 560 -55.35 8.56 -6.28
CA SER A 560 -56.57 9.27 -6.69
C SER A 560 -56.96 8.94 -8.14
N LEU A 561 -55.98 8.97 -9.05
CA LEU A 561 -56.21 8.65 -10.47
C LEU A 561 -56.51 7.15 -10.70
N ARG A 562 -55.94 6.26 -9.89
CA ARG A 562 -56.27 4.83 -9.93
C ARG A 562 -57.71 4.57 -9.48
N ALA A 563 -58.15 5.26 -8.42
CA ALA A 563 -59.53 5.18 -7.95
C ALA A 563 -60.52 5.67 -9.01
N SER A 564 -60.21 6.76 -9.74
CA SER A 564 -61.05 7.26 -10.83
C SER A 564 -61.06 6.35 -12.07
N TYR A 565 -60.01 5.53 -12.29
CA TYR A 565 -59.95 4.55 -13.39
C TYR A 565 -60.80 3.28 -13.13
N GLY A 566 -61.41 3.15 -11.94
CA GLY A 566 -62.30 2.04 -11.60
C GLY A 566 -61.60 0.77 -11.10
N ASP A 567 -60.36 0.87 -10.62
CA ASP A 567 -59.66 -0.23 -9.94
C ASP A 567 -59.90 -0.17 -8.42
N VAL A 568 -61.16 -0.22 -8.00
CA VAL A 568 -61.52 -0.35 -6.59
C VAL A 568 -61.51 -1.84 -6.24
N THR A 569 -60.44 -2.30 -5.60
CA THR A 569 -60.53 -3.48 -4.74
C THR A 569 -60.51 -2.99 -3.30
N ASN A 570 -61.61 -3.31 -2.61
CA ASN A 570 -61.97 -2.91 -1.27
C ASN A 570 -60.87 -3.22 -0.25
N LYS A 571 -60.76 -2.31 0.72
CA LYS A 571 -60.13 -2.46 2.04
C LYS A 571 -58.66 -2.91 2.04
N SER A 572 -57.86 -2.06 2.66
CA SER A 572 -56.72 -2.43 3.48
C SER A 572 -57.05 -3.67 4.35
N GLU A 573 -56.85 -4.87 3.80
CA GLU A 573 -56.39 -5.97 4.63
C GLU A 573 -54.96 -5.63 5.03
N ALA A 574 -54.75 -5.54 6.32
CA ALA A 574 -53.48 -5.27 6.93
C ALA A 574 -52.40 -6.24 6.40
N GLY A 575 -51.56 -5.75 5.49
CA GLY A 575 -50.10 -5.77 5.63
C GLY A 575 -49.33 -7.09 5.80
N VAL A 576 -49.93 -8.29 5.74
CA VAL A 576 -49.20 -9.53 6.10
C VAL A 576 -49.31 -10.67 5.06
N ALA A 577 -50.21 -10.63 4.07
CA ALA A 577 -50.44 -11.79 3.20
C ALA A 577 -49.53 -11.96 1.96
N HIS A 578 -48.62 -11.03 1.67
CA HIS A 578 -47.52 -11.27 0.72
C HIS A 578 -46.19 -10.66 1.19
N LEU A 579 -46.03 -10.57 2.51
CA LEU A 579 -44.75 -10.35 3.16
C LEU A 579 -44.07 -11.72 3.41
N ARG A 580 -43.83 -12.49 2.35
CA ARG A 580 -42.53 -13.16 2.31
C ARG A 580 -41.59 -12.05 1.88
N SER A 581 -40.75 -11.64 2.81
CA SER A 581 -39.68 -10.72 2.51
C SER A 581 -39.00 -11.20 1.22
N TYR A 582 -39.01 -10.41 0.15
CA TYR A 582 -38.23 -10.73 -1.06
C TYR A 582 -36.72 -10.53 -0.84
N THR A 583 -36.34 -10.37 0.44
CA THR A 583 -35.01 -10.52 1.02
C THR A 583 -34.76 -11.92 1.58
N GLU A 584 -35.79 -12.73 1.85
CA GLU A 584 -35.63 -14.16 2.10
C GLU A 584 -35.44 -14.89 0.77
N SER A 585 -34.20 -15.27 0.56
CA SER A 585 -33.83 -16.28 -0.40
C SER A 585 -34.66 -17.56 -0.13
N PRO A 586 -35.07 -18.33 -1.15
CA PRO A 586 -35.57 -19.70 -0.95
C PRO A 586 -34.44 -20.67 -0.51
N LEU A 587 -33.49 -20.19 0.29
CA LEU A 587 -32.20 -20.80 0.62
C LEU A 587 -31.90 -20.82 2.13
N SER A 588 -32.90 -20.66 2.98
CA SER A 588 -32.76 -21.10 4.38
C SER A 588 -32.81 -22.64 4.38
N PRO A 589 -31.80 -23.35 4.92
CA PRO A 589 -31.83 -24.81 4.97
C PRO A 589 -32.98 -25.27 5.87
N GLU A 590 -33.97 -25.96 5.28
CA GLU A 590 -35.01 -26.65 6.04
C GLU A 590 -34.38 -27.82 6.81
N ARG A 591 -34.74 -27.92 8.10
CA ARG A 591 -34.41 -29.05 8.97
C ARG A 591 -34.84 -30.36 8.30
N LEU A 592 -33.88 -31.26 8.15
CA LEU A 592 -34.08 -32.67 7.80
C LEU A 592 -34.98 -33.36 8.83
N GLU A 593 -36.01 -34.07 8.37
CA GLU A 593 -36.49 -35.40 8.82
C GLU A 593 -37.65 -35.84 7.88
N PRO A 594 -37.98 -37.14 7.74
CA PRO A 594 -37.76 -37.82 6.46
C PRO A 594 -39.01 -38.37 5.75
N ASN A 595 -38.83 -38.56 4.43
CA ASN A 595 -39.44 -39.53 3.51
C ASN A 595 -40.97 -39.64 3.32
N SER A 596 -41.41 -39.42 2.07
CA SER A 596 -42.05 -40.49 1.27
C SER A 596 -42.19 -40.12 -0.22
N ILE A 597 -41.49 -40.91 -1.05
CA ILE A 597 -41.71 -41.37 -2.43
C ILE A 597 -42.99 -40.88 -3.16
N SER A 598 -42.83 -40.33 -4.38
CA SER A 598 -43.35 -40.96 -5.63
C SER A 598 -42.95 -40.21 -6.91
N SER A 599 -42.53 -41.02 -7.86
CA SER A 599 -42.14 -40.83 -9.26
C SER A 599 -43.12 -40.07 -10.17
N SER A 600 -42.59 -39.39 -11.22
CA SER A 600 -42.85 -39.79 -12.62
C SER A 600 -42.12 -38.94 -13.66
N ASN A 601 -41.65 -39.64 -14.70
CA ASN A 601 -40.87 -39.24 -15.86
C ASN A 601 -41.55 -38.27 -16.84
N ALA A 602 -40.73 -37.52 -17.60
CA ALA A 602 -40.71 -37.45 -19.09
C ALA A 602 -39.82 -36.25 -19.50
N SER A 603 -38.57 -36.43 -19.93
CA SER A 603 -38.06 -36.85 -21.25
C SER A 603 -38.32 -35.89 -22.41
N SER A 604 -37.20 -35.61 -23.11
CA SER A 604 -37.06 -35.14 -24.50
C SER A 604 -37.28 -33.64 -24.75
N SER A 605 -36.60 -32.97 -25.68
CA SER A 605 -35.37 -33.20 -26.44
C SER A 605 -35.25 -31.99 -27.39
N LEU A 606 -34.02 -31.56 -27.67
CA LEU A 606 -33.56 -30.96 -28.94
C LEU A 606 -34.23 -29.63 -29.39
N LEU A 607 -33.40 -28.60 -29.62
CA LEU A 607 -32.95 -28.24 -30.97
C LEU A 607 -31.87 -27.15 -30.92
N LYS A 608 -30.88 -27.35 -31.79
CA LYS A 608 -29.73 -26.49 -32.10
C LYS A 608 -30.15 -25.35 -33.04
N ALA A 609 -29.59 -24.15 -32.87
CA ALA A 609 -29.20 -23.19 -33.93
C ALA A 609 -28.44 -22.02 -33.26
N SER A 610 -27.11 -21.95 -33.32
CA SER A 610 -26.24 -21.46 -34.41
C SER A 610 -26.30 -19.95 -34.71
N LYS A 611 -25.22 -19.28 -34.28
CA LYS A 611 -24.53 -18.09 -34.85
C LYS A 611 -25.29 -16.78 -35.06
N ARG A 612 -24.82 -15.73 -34.37
CA ARG A 612 -24.06 -14.63 -35.01
C ARG A 612 -23.11 -13.93 -34.02
N ARG A 613 -21.87 -13.73 -34.48
CA ARG A 613 -20.79 -12.98 -33.83
C ARG A 613 -21.15 -11.51 -33.73
N MET A 614 -20.87 -10.90 -32.58
CA MET A 614 -20.47 -9.49 -32.48
C MET A 614 -19.22 -9.42 -31.61
N SER A 615 -18.07 -9.37 -32.27
CA SER A 615 -16.76 -9.02 -31.71
C SER A 615 -16.66 -7.51 -31.55
N SER A 616 -16.28 -7.02 -30.35
CA SER A 616 -15.33 -5.90 -30.12
C SER A 616 -15.49 -5.13 -28.79
N SER A 617 -15.97 -5.74 -27.71
CA SER A 617 -15.72 -5.21 -26.36
C SER A 617 -15.06 -6.29 -25.50
N GLY A 618 -13.72 -6.29 -25.51
CA GLY A 618 -12.93 -7.14 -24.63
C GLY A 618 -13.42 -6.97 -23.20
N GLN A 619 -13.79 -8.09 -22.56
CA GLN A 619 -14.13 -8.13 -21.14
C GLN A 619 -12.91 -7.62 -20.35
N ARG A 620 -12.94 -6.35 -19.93
CA ARG A 620 -11.93 -5.81 -19.02
C ARG A 620 -12.20 -6.42 -17.65
N SER A 621 -11.22 -7.11 -17.09
CA SER A 621 -11.34 -7.68 -15.75
C SER A 621 -11.44 -6.57 -14.70
N LEU A 622 -11.93 -6.92 -13.50
CA LEU A 622 -12.01 -5.99 -12.39
C LEU A 622 -10.60 -5.52 -11.96
N LEU A 623 -9.60 -6.40 -12.09
CA LEU A 623 -8.18 -6.07 -11.94
C LEU A 623 -7.73 -5.05 -12.99
N ASP A 624 -8.06 -5.23 -14.28
CA ASP A 624 -7.71 -4.25 -15.33
C ASP A 624 -8.34 -2.87 -15.10
N MET A 625 -9.55 -2.84 -14.53
CA MET A 625 -10.22 -1.60 -14.17
C MET A 625 -9.55 -0.93 -12.97
N ILE A 626 -9.17 -1.68 -11.94
CA ILE A 626 -8.44 -1.17 -10.77
C ILE A 626 -7.04 -0.71 -11.19
N SER A 627 -6.27 -1.53 -11.89
CA SER A 627 -4.92 -1.19 -12.36
C SER A 627 -4.90 -0.02 -13.34
N ASN A 628 -5.95 0.20 -14.13
CA ASN A 628 -6.08 1.43 -14.94
C ASN A 628 -6.43 2.66 -14.09
N ALA A 629 -7.35 2.53 -13.13
CA ALA A 629 -7.69 3.62 -12.22
C ALA A 629 -6.49 4.04 -11.36
N GLU A 630 -5.68 3.07 -10.93
CA GLU A 630 -4.44 3.25 -10.18
C GLU A 630 -3.33 3.87 -11.04
N ARG A 631 -3.15 3.42 -12.30
CA ARG A 631 -2.22 4.07 -13.26
C ARG A 631 -2.55 5.56 -13.47
N ASN A 632 -3.83 5.90 -13.51
CA ASN A 632 -4.28 7.29 -13.64
C ASN A 632 -4.09 8.12 -12.36
N GLN A 633 -3.85 7.48 -11.22
CA GLN A 633 -3.52 8.16 -9.95
C GLN A 633 -2.01 8.26 -9.75
N SER A 634 -1.22 7.25 -10.13
CA SER A 634 0.24 7.30 -10.08
C SER A 634 0.83 8.32 -11.05
N SER A 635 0.15 8.59 -12.18
CA SER A 635 0.53 9.66 -13.12
C SER A 635 0.31 11.09 -12.60
N LYS A 636 -0.23 11.28 -11.38
CA LYS A 636 -0.52 12.60 -10.78
C LYS A 636 0.54 13.06 -9.78
N ARG A 637 1.71 12.41 -9.73
CA ARG A 637 2.86 12.90 -8.97
C ARG A 637 3.55 14.03 -9.75
N LEU A 638 4.05 15.05 -9.03
CA LEU A 638 4.89 16.09 -9.62
C LEU A 638 6.14 15.46 -10.23
N ASP A 639 6.42 15.83 -11.48
CA ASP A 639 7.60 15.41 -12.24
C ASP A 639 8.88 15.92 -11.54
N PHE A 640 10.04 15.36 -11.86
CA PHE A 640 11.31 15.79 -11.27
C PHE A 640 11.55 17.29 -11.56
N SER A 641 12.03 18.07 -10.58
CA SER A 641 12.13 19.54 -10.68
C SER A 641 12.85 20.02 -11.95
N GLY A 642 13.85 19.27 -12.44
CA GLY A 642 14.55 19.59 -13.69
C GLY A 642 13.67 19.51 -14.94
N ARG A 643 12.66 18.62 -14.99
CA ARG A 643 11.68 18.57 -16.09
C ARG A 643 10.62 19.65 -15.97
N LEU A 644 10.18 20.00 -14.76
CA LEU A 644 9.23 21.08 -14.54
C LEU A 644 9.75 22.45 -15.01
N CYS A 645 11.07 22.64 -14.97
CA CYS A 645 11.73 23.87 -15.42
C CYS A 645 12.19 23.83 -16.90
N THR A 646 11.99 22.72 -17.62
CA THR A 646 12.42 22.58 -19.02
C THR A 646 11.23 22.78 -19.97
N PRO A 647 11.32 23.71 -20.96
CA PRO A 647 10.25 23.91 -21.94
C PRO A 647 9.92 22.64 -22.75
N LEU A 648 8.64 22.49 -23.10
CA LEU A 648 8.14 21.38 -23.91
C LEU A 648 8.95 21.21 -25.20
N GLY A 649 9.54 20.02 -25.40
CA GLY A 649 10.34 19.68 -26.58
C GLY A 649 11.85 19.77 -26.38
N GLN A 650 12.34 20.18 -25.21
CA GLN A 650 13.78 20.22 -24.90
C GLN A 650 14.21 19.12 -23.93
N THR A 651 15.44 18.62 -24.08
CA THR A 651 16.06 17.64 -23.18
C THR A 651 16.44 18.33 -21.87
N ALA A 652 15.88 17.88 -20.75
CA ALA A 652 16.18 18.42 -19.43
C ALA A 652 17.66 18.17 -19.06
N LYS A 653 18.41 19.23 -18.73
CA LYS A 653 19.78 19.12 -18.22
C LYS A 653 19.74 18.85 -16.71
N LEU A 654 20.30 17.72 -16.30
CA LEU A 654 20.54 17.39 -14.89
C LEU A 654 21.86 18.06 -14.46
N TYR A 655 21.82 18.86 -13.39
CA TYR A 655 22.97 19.54 -12.77
C TYR A 655 23.66 20.59 -13.67
N PRO A 656 23.04 21.75 -13.93
CA PRO A 656 23.66 22.82 -14.73
C PRO A 656 24.96 23.37 -14.11
N ASP A 657 25.15 23.18 -12.80
CA ASP A 657 26.29 23.71 -12.05
C ASP A 657 27.43 22.70 -11.86
N PHE A 658 27.30 21.49 -12.40
CA PHE A 658 28.36 20.49 -12.33
C PHE A 658 29.32 20.68 -13.51
N GLY A 659 30.45 21.35 -13.26
CA GLY A 659 31.55 21.49 -14.24
C GLY A 659 31.99 22.93 -14.54
N ASN A 660 31.27 23.96 -14.08
CA ASN A 660 31.70 25.35 -14.25
C ASN A 660 32.34 25.89 -12.96
N LYS A 661 33.55 25.41 -12.65
CA LYS A 661 34.45 26.02 -11.64
C LYS A 661 35.75 26.55 -12.25
N GLU A 662 35.71 26.90 -13.53
CA GLU A 662 36.82 27.60 -14.19
C GLU A 662 36.30 28.81 -14.96
N LYS A 663 35.80 29.83 -14.24
CA LYS A 663 35.68 31.21 -14.76
C LYS A 663 35.28 32.26 -13.72
N ASP A 664 35.75 32.14 -12.48
CA ASP A 664 35.74 33.27 -11.55
C ASP A 664 37.19 33.64 -11.20
N VAL A 665 37.85 34.28 -12.17
CA VAL A 665 39.04 35.09 -11.90
C VAL A 665 38.58 36.55 -11.92
N LEU A 666 38.80 37.18 -10.77
CA LEU A 666 38.60 38.57 -10.39
C LEU A 666 38.81 39.60 -11.52
N THR A 667 37.84 40.51 -11.67
CA THR A 667 38.08 41.86 -12.18
C THR A 667 37.41 42.87 -11.24
N PRO A 668 38.16 43.79 -10.59
CA PRO A 668 37.59 44.76 -9.66
C PRO A 668 37.09 46.01 -10.40
N GLY A 669 35.89 46.46 -10.03
CA GLY A 669 35.43 47.84 -10.22
C GLY A 669 34.67 48.13 -11.51
N LEU A 670 33.36 48.35 -11.39
CA LEU A 670 32.76 49.64 -11.76
C LEU A 670 31.38 49.76 -11.09
N LEU A 671 31.23 50.83 -10.31
CA LEU A 671 29.99 51.27 -9.69
C LEU A 671 28.99 51.73 -10.78
N SER A 672 27.73 51.34 -10.65
CA SER A 672 26.61 52.14 -11.17
C SER A 672 25.51 52.23 -10.12
N THR A 673 25.53 53.36 -9.44
CA THR A 673 24.43 53.96 -8.70
C THR A 673 23.24 54.20 -9.61
N ASN A 674 22.04 53.80 -9.21
CA ASN A 674 20.83 54.61 -9.37
C ASN A 674 19.73 54.09 -8.44
N LEU A 675 19.66 54.71 -7.26
CA LEU A 675 18.46 54.82 -6.45
C LEU A 675 17.75 56.13 -6.83
N LYS A 676 16.46 56.04 -7.13
CA LYS A 676 15.41 57.01 -6.81
C LYS A 676 14.06 56.33 -7.09
N ASP A 677 13.38 55.92 -6.04
CA ASP A 677 12.26 56.66 -5.41
C ASP A 677 11.02 56.71 -6.31
N GLU A 678 9.99 55.94 -5.96
CA GLU A 678 8.83 56.48 -5.23
C GLU A 678 7.78 55.41 -4.92
N SER A 679 7.50 55.30 -3.61
CA SER A 679 6.16 55.44 -3.00
C SER A 679 5.10 54.33 -3.05
N ILE A 680 4.95 53.68 -1.88
CA ILE A 680 3.71 53.49 -1.08
C ILE A 680 2.49 52.79 -1.74
N ARG A 681 2.21 51.55 -1.31
CA ARG A 681 1.06 51.14 -0.46
C ARG A 681 0.92 49.61 -0.43
N SER A 682 1.28 49.01 0.70
CA SER A 682 0.61 47.90 1.44
C SER A 682 1.59 47.33 2.45
#